data_AF-A0A7L1PLX0-F1
#
_entry.id   AF-A0A7L1PLX0-F1
#
_cell.length_a   1.000
_cell.length_b   1.000
_cell.length_c   1.000
_cell.angle_alpha   90.00
_cell.angle_beta   90.00
_cell.angle_gamma   90.00
#
_symmetry.space_group_name_H-M   'P 1'
#
loop_
_entity.id
_entity.type
_entity.pdbx_description
1 polymer ?
#
loop_
_entity_poly.entity_id
_entity_poly.type
_entity_poly.pdbx_seq_one_letter_code
_entity_poly.pdbx_strand_id
1 'polypeptide(L)'
;LIDLPSSYFHHVRGLCGNFNLKPLDDIPKAGDNITAIVTWAKSWKSADSEADDPICWDYCDGTCPVCRCDTDLGMVVCEDSGCKPGEVCAVVKGVRRCMANSRSICVAAGDPHYTTFDGRRYDFMGTCIYLLAGLCSTDPTLIPFAVTVENNHRGSHLVSFTKVVTVEVYNMSLSLSQEHPQKVKVNGVLLDLPFTHNHQIQVSLRGIHGFITTDVGVTVTFDWYSYARVIIPNTYAGSVCGLCGNANGDPHDDFVTRDGHHADNETHLGDSWKVRDVPGCSPGCSEGCQVCGEAQKRAYHGDKHCGLLGKKRGPFAACHNVIDPAPYLDDCLFDTCLYEGHQDTVCQAIGAYVAACQSQGAAVRPWRTAAFCSTGGPGGLGRVWGGFGGQRGTWGLGNEDCSDASTCSEGCFCDPGFFRSGDHCVPLPQCGCVLEGRYYPRGVQFYPEPPCTQRCVCSENGGLECHPTPGCSGDEECTVRDGVLGCPPRTCRQCQLLGAGAYSTFDGHLGSFGGSCTLPLLELERGEPEEGLEPITVALEQENAEVQRVTVVAHGVTVVMDRGHQWEVMVDGERHLLPLWLRGGAVGVAQVGSHRLLQVRGGPKILYDGKAYVVLTLPPPSRRPRGLCGNFNGDPNDDDTDVGALGSPPPNCTHLAPAPSCSPAQAQRCAVLADPEGPFAGCHGAVPPRAYLVSCERHACRVGGDPCPGFQGYAAACQAAGGALREWREATGCPLTCSPKSHYQLCARTCEHTCAGVSAPPPCSERCFEGCQCAEGLLFDGARCVLPGTCGCLHQGRYFQIAETILTPDCSQSCTCRGPGGLQCRPFTCPFGHTCGLRDGTRACIARPGHCALSPATRFITFDGVTGATLATGIYVVASVCDPRNPAWFRLLGDVSDIGDQPAVVALHLFTPHSFITVRRDRKVWLNGVPSPLPAELPGPLTITETRTTLRISQIPGFLVELGAAGVTVEVPREARATLCGLCGDYDGATSNDLRGPDGTVTSDARALAEAWRAPDF
;
A
#
# COMPACT_ATOMS: atom_id res chain seq x y z
N LEU A 1 4.19 -50.11 20.70
CA LEU A 1 4.90 -50.04 19.41
C LEU A 1 6.23 -50.75 19.60
N ILE A 2 6.43 -51.90 18.96
CA ILE A 2 7.72 -52.58 18.89
C ILE A 2 8.27 -52.23 17.51
N ASP A 3 9.40 -51.53 17.44
CA ASP A 3 10.09 -51.26 16.17
C ASP A 3 10.74 -52.55 15.66
N LEU A 4 10.35 -52.96 14.46
CA LEU A 4 11.04 -54.02 13.73
C LEU A 4 11.96 -53.39 12.67
N PRO A 5 13.19 -53.90 12.51
CA PRO A 5 14.15 -53.39 11.53
C PRO A 5 13.65 -53.58 10.08
N SER A 6 14.05 -52.66 9.20
CA SER A 6 13.68 -52.59 7.77
C SER A 6 13.96 -53.86 6.96
N SER A 7 14.82 -54.76 7.45
CA SER A 7 15.10 -56.07 6.85
C SER A 7 13.87 -56.99 6.80
N TYR A 8 12.86 -56.78 7.64
CA TYR A 8 11.65 -57.60 7.70
C TYR A 8 10.69 -57.35 6.52
N PHE A 9 10.71 -56.15 5.93
CA PHE A 9 9.87 -55.79 4.78
C PHE A 9 10.36 -56.38 3.45
N HIS A 10 11.59 -56.90 3.41
CA HIS A 10 12.16 -57.47 2.19
C HIS A 10 11.68 -58.91 1.86
N HIS A 11 10.88 -59.55 2.72
CA HIS A 11 10.59 -61.00 2.61
C HIS A 11 9.10 -61.37 2.42
N VAL A 12 8.21 -60.43 2.11
CA VAL A 12 6.78 -60.74 1.91
C VAL A 12 6.52 -61.10 0.44
N ARG A 13 6.36 -62.41 0.15
CA ARG A 13 5.95 -62.93 -1.17
C ARG A 13 4.43 -62.82 -1.36
N GLY A 14 4.00 -62.24 -2.48
CA GLY A 14 3.10 -62.94 -3.41
C GLY A 14 1.56 -62.89 -3.25
N LEU A 15 0.95 -62.01 -2.49
CA LEU A 15 -0.52 -61.77 -2.53
C LEU A 15 -0.81 -60.28 -2.40
N CYS A 16 -1.80 -59.74 -3.11
CA CYS A 16 -2.27 -58.35 -2.95
C CYS A 16 -2.77 -58.16 -1.50
N GLY A 17 -1.87 -57.82 -0.58
CA GLY A 17 -2.16 -57.36 0.77
C GLY A 17 -2.66 -55.91 0.72
N ASN A 18 -3.74 -55.64 1.43
CA ASN A 18 -4.58 -54.44 1.37
C ASN A 18 -3.79 -53.12 1.53
N PHE A 19 -3.51 -52.42 0.43
CA PHE A 19 -2.70 -51.19 0.36
C PHE A 19 -3.46 -49.94 0.85
N ASN A 20 -4.04 -49.98 2.06
CA ASN A 20 -4.92 -48.91 2.55
C ASN A 20 -4.24 -47.98 3.57
N LEU A 21 -2.93 -48.14 3.82
CA LEU A 21 -2.10 -47.28 4.68
C LEU A 21 -2.69 -46.99 6.09
N LYS A 22 -3.53 -47.87 6.63
CA LYS A 22 -3.99 -47.83 8.03
C LYS A 22 -3.37 -49.01 8.79
N PRO A 23 -2.40 -48.76 9.69
CA PRO A 23 -1.77 -49.82 10.50
C PRO A 23 -2.73 -50.59 11.43
N LEU A 24 -3.97 -50.09 11.62
CA LEU A 24 -4.96 -50.61 12.55
C LEU A 24 -5.84 -51.73 11.97
N ASP A 25 -5.80 -51.95 10.65
CA ASP A 25 -6.67 -52.92 9.98
C ASP A 25 -6.03 -54.33 9.84
N ASP A 26 -4.74 -54.47 10.14
CA ASP A 26 -3.97 -55.73 10.01
C ASP A 26 -3.90 -56.58 11.30
N ILE A 27 -4.55 -56.15 12.38
CA ILE A 27 -4.64 -56.93 13.62
C ILE A 27 -6.00 -57.64 13.61
N PRO A 28 -6.08 -58.99 13.59
CA PRO A 28 -7.37 -59.64 13.81
C PRO A 28 -7.93 -59.15 15.14
N LYS A 29 -9.23 -58.84 15.21
CA LYS A 29 -9.93 -58.54 16.46
C LYS A 29 -9.92 -59.76 17.38
N ALA A 30 -8.77 -60.04 18.00
CA ALA A 30 -8.53 -61.10 18.96
C ALA A 30 -7.74 -60.47 20.10
N GLY A 31 -8.43 -60.35 21.24
CA GLY A 31 -8.09 -59.41 22.30
C GLY A 31 -6.69 -59.55 22.93
N ASP A 32 -6.18 -58.38 23.35
CA ASP A 32 -5.35 -58.03 24.51
C ASP A 32 -4.22 -58.96 24.98
N ASN A 33 -3.81 -59.98 24.20
CA ASN A 33 -2.71 -60.86 24.59
C ASN A 33 -1.59 -60.85 23.55
N ILE A 34 -0.49 -60.20 23.92
CA ILE A 34 0.75 -60.05 23.13
C ILE A 34 1.31 -61.40 22.67
N THR A 35 1.01 -62.48 23.40
CA THR A 35 1.43 -63.85 23.06
C THR A 35 0.74 -64.36 21.80
N ALA A 36 -0.51 -63.97 21.54
CA ALA A 36 -1.25 -64.36 20.33
C ALA A 36 -0.69 -63.66 19.08
N ILE A 37 -0.34 -62.39 19.20
CA ILE A 37 0.27 -61.59 18.12
C ILE A 37 1.65 -62.14 17.75
N VAL A 38 2.47 -62.49 18.75
CA VAL A 38 3.80 -63.09 18.52
C VAL A 38 3.68 -64.50 17.93
N THR A 39 2.64 -65.26 18.27
CA THR A 39 2.41 -66.60 17.70
C THR A 39 1.93 -66.52 16.24
N TRP A 40 1.06 -65.56 15.92
CA TRP A 40 0.65 -65.25 14.55
C TRP A 40 1.82 -64.78 13.69
N ALA A 41 2.68 -63.89 14.19
CA ALA A 41 3.87 -63.45 13.46
C ALA A 41 4.89 -64.59 13.25
N LYS A 42 4.98 -65.55 14.17
CA LYS A 42 5.89 -66.71 14.09
C LYS A 42 5.39 -67.84 13.18
N SER A 43 4.11 -67.89 12.81
CA SER A 43 3.59 -68.89 11.88
C SER A 43 3.93 -68.58 10.42
N TRP A 44 4.47 -67.39 10.14
CA TRP A 44 5.01 -67.01 8.85
C TRP A 44 6.47 -67.49 8.77
N LYS A 45 6.67 -68.76 8.40
CA LYS A 45 7.97 -69.27 7.98
C LYS A 45 7.96 -69.45 6.46
N SER A 46 8.96 -68.89 5.77
CA SER A 46 9.32 -69.38 4.45
C SER A 46 9.84 -70.80 4.57
N ALA A 47 9.34 -71.70 3.72
CA ALA A 47 9.99 -72.98 3.49
C ALA A 47 11.27 -72.69 2.70
N ASP A 48 12.43 -72.90 3.33
CA ASP A 48 13.67 -73.03 2.59
C ASP A 48 13.74 -74.43 1.96
N SER A 49 14.32 -74.47 0.76
CA SER A 49 14.75 -75.64 -0.01
C SER A 49 13.67 -76.48 -0.68
N GLU A 50 13.38 -76.17 -1.94
CA GLU A 50 13.48 -77.16 -3.02
C GLU A 50 13.70 -76.43 -4.35
N ALA A 51 14.49 -77.07 -5.22
CA ALA A 51 14.94 -76.56 -6.50
C ALA A 51 13.78 -76.31 -7.48
N ASP A 52 14.01 -75.42 -8.44
CA ASP A 52 13.14 -75.06 -9.56
C ASP A 52 11.87 -74.27 -9.21
N ASP A 53 12.04 -72.96 -8.98
CA ASP A 53 10.97 -71.97 -9.22
C ASP A 53 11.49 -70.89 -10.20
N PRO A 54 11.14 -70.97 -11.50
CA PRO A 54 11.69 -70.13 -12.55
C PRO A 54 10.82 -68.87 -12.73
N ILE A 55 10.76 -67.98 -11.73
CA ILE A 55 10.14 -66.65 -11.93
C ILE A 55 11.01 -65.53 -11.32
N CYS A 56 11.83 -64.99 -12.21
CA CYS A 56 12.30 -63.60 -12.33
C CYS A 56 13.03 -62.92 -11.16
N TRP A 57 14.37 -62.96 -11.15
CA TRP A 57 15.20 -61.85 -10.64
C TRP A 57 16.54 -61.60 -11.37
N ASP A 58 16.84 -62.26 -12.50
CA ASP A 58 18.13 -62.11 -13.22
C ASP A 58 18.03 -61.51 -14.64
N TYR A 59 17.00 -60.71 -14.89
CA TYR A 59 16.87 -59.80 -16.05
C TYR A 59 16.24 -58.52 -15.45
N CYS A 60 16.78 -57.30 -15.53
CA CYS A 60 17.29 -56.62 -16.71
C CYS A 60 18.24 -55.46 -16.32
N ASP A 61 19.46 -55.47 -16.85
CA ASP A 61 20.10 -54.21 -17.26
C ASP A 61 19.26 -53.66 -18.43
N GLY A 62 18.53 -52.56 -18.22
CA GLY A 62 17.83 -51.83 -19.29
C GLY A 62 16.29 -51.82 -19.30
N THR A 63 15.58 -52.40 -18.32
CA THR A 63 14.11 -52.24 -18.22
C THR A 63 13.67 -51.58 -16.90
N CYS A 64 12.54 -50.87 -16.96
CA CYS A 64 11.84 -50.21 -15.85
C CYS A 64 10.38 -50.71 -15.78
N PRO A 65 10.16 -51.95 -15.30
CA PRO A 65 8.85 -52.57 -15.36
C PRO A 65 7.82 -51.82 -14.51
N VAL A 66 6.65 -51.52 -15.11
CA VAL A 66 5.50 -50.92 -14.41
C VAL A 66 4.59 -52.04 -13.96
N CYS A 67 4.42 -52.17 -12.65
CA CYS A 67 3.66 -53.26 -12.02
C CYS A 67 2.32 -52.76 -11.49
N ARG A 68 1.23 -53.46 -11.80
CA ARG A 68 -0.12 -53.24 -11.24
C ARG A 68 -0.61 -54.49 -10.53
N CYS A 69 -1.37 -54.35 -9.43
CA CYS A 69 -2.15 -55.47 -8.90
C CYS A 69 -3.31 -55.73 -9.86
N ASP A 70 -3.36 -56.91 -10.45
CA ASP A 70 -4.52 -57.37 -11.18
C ASP A 70 -5.49 -58.01 -10.18
N THR A 71 -6.61 -57.33 -9.93
CA THR A 71 -7.57 -57.72 -8.90
C THR A 71 -8.33 -59.00 -9.24
N ASP A 72 -8.42 -59.36 -10.53
CA ASP A 72 -9.09 -60.57 -10.99
C ASP A 72 -8.17 -61.79 -10.88
N LEU A 73 -6.87 -61.58 -11.09
CA LEU A 73 -5.85 -62.63 -10.99
C LEU A 73 -5.21 -62.76 -9.59
N GLY A 74 -5.45 -61.80 -8.70
CA GLY A 74 -4.90 -61.79 -7.34
C GLY A 74 -3.36 -61.68 -7.29
N MET A 75 -2.74 -61.22 -8.37
CA MET A 75 -1.28 -61.18 -8.56
C MET A 75 -0.82 -59.84 -9.11
N VAL A 76 0.46 -59.53 -8.90
CA VAL A 76 1.11 -58.36 -9.49
C VAL A 76 1.48 -58.69 -10.94
N VAL A 77 0.91 -57.95 -11.88
CA VAL A 77 1.23 -58.03 -13.31
C VAL A 77 2.15 -56.86 -13.66
N CYS A 78 3.34 -57.16 -14.17
CA CYS A 78 4.32 -56.17 -14.58
C CYS A 78 4.46 -56.13 -16.09
N GLU A 79 4.50 -54.93 -16.65
CA GLU A 79 4.79 -54.68 -18.06
C GLU A 79 6.22 -54.15 -18.19
N ASP A 80 7.06 -54.88 -18.92
CA ASP A 80 8.44 -54.47 -19.18
C ASP A 80 8.47 -53.29 -20.17
N SER A 81 8.86 -52.11 -19.68
CA SER A 81 9.14 -50.94 -20.52
C SER A 81 10.49 -50.33 -20.14
N GLY A 82 11.28 -49.88 -21.12
CA GLY A 82 12.49 -49.10 -20.86
C GLY A 82 12.15 -47.62 -20.61
N CYS A 83 12.95 -46.92 -19.82
CA CYS A 83 12.81 -45.47 -19.68
C CYS A 83 13.23 -44.75 -20.97
N LYS A 84 12.65 -43.59 -21.24
CA LYS A 84 12.99 -42.81 -22.43
C LYS A 84 14.41 -42.22 -22.31
N PRO A 85 15.07 -41.84 -23.42
CA PRO A 85 16.30 -41.08 -23.36
C PRO A 85 16.14 -39.82 -22.47
N GLY A 86 17.09 -39.59 -21.56
CA GLY A 86 17.01 -38.51 -20.57
C GLY A 86 16.34 -38.90 -19.24
N GLU A 87 15.82 -40.12 -19.12
CA GLU A 87 15.26 -40.68 -17.90
C GLU A 87 16.14 -41.79 -17.32
N VAL A 88 16.10 -41.96 -16.00
CA VAL A 88 16.64 -43.08 -15.25
C VAL A 88 15.52 -43.75 -14.47
N CYS A 89 15.53 -45.09 -14.41
CA CYS A 89 14.58 -45.82 -13.58
C CYS A 89 14.98 -45.67 -12.11
N ALA A 90 14.14 -45.01 -11.32
CA ALA A 90 14.38 -44.75 -9.90
C ALA A 90 13.19 -45.19 -9.04
N VAL A 91 13.43 -45.50 -7.78
CA VAL A 91 12.37 -45.83 -6.82
C VAL A 91 11.87 -44.52 -6.18
N VAL A 92 10.62 -44.15 -6.44
CA VAL A 92 9.97 -42.96 -5.89
C VAL A 92 8.79 -43.40 -5.03
N LYS A 93 8.81 -43.05 -3.73
CA LYS A 93 7.77 -43.46 -2.76
C LYS A 93 7.49 -44.98 -2.79
N GLY A 94 8.53 -45.80 -3.00
CA GLY A 94 8.44 -47.27 -2.99
C GLY A 94 8.09 -47.93 -4.33
N VAL A 95 7.87 -47.17 -5.41
CA VAL A 95 7.53 -47.71 -6.76
C VAL A 95 8.60 -47.34 -7.79
N ARG A 96 8.99 -48.27 -8.68
CA ARG A 96 9.89 -47.98 -9.81
C ARG A 96 9.19 -47.10 -10.83
N ARG A 97 9.79 -45.96 -11.16
CA ARG A 97 9.31 -45.02 -12.19
C ARG A 97 10.48 -44.44 -12.96
N CYS A 98 10.27 -44.13 -14.23
CA CYS A 98 11.21 -43.32 -14.99
C CYS A 98 11.18 -41.88 -14.49
N MET A 99 12.34 -41.36 -14.09
CA MET A 99 12.54 -39.99 -13.66
C MET A 99 13.61 -39.32 -14.52
N ALA A 100 13.47 -38.04 -14.83
CA ALA A 100 14.51 -37.29 -15.52
C ALA A 100 15.85 -37.41 -14.77
N ASN A 101 16.93 -37.72 -15.49
CA ASN A 101 18.26 -37.93 -14.90
C ASN A 101 18.96 -36.62 -14.53
N SER A 102 18.44 -35.49 -15.01
CA SER A 102 18.95 -34.13 -14.82
C SER A 102 17.85 -33.10 -15.15
N ARG A 103 18.10 -31.83 -14.85
CA ARG A 103 17.18 -30.71 -15.06
C ARG A 103 17.92 -29.54 -15.69
N SER A 104 17.26 -28.84 -16.60
CA SER A 104 17.76 -27.60 -17.18
C SER A 104 17.13 -26.39 -16.49
N ILE A 105 17.89 -25.32 -16.36
CA ILE A 105 17.51 -24.12 -15.61
C ILE A 105 17.67 -22.91 -16.51
N CYS A 106 16.60 -22.14 -16.67
CA CYS A 106 16.63 -20.83 -17.30
C CYS A 106 16.33 -19.76 -16.27
N VAL A 107 17.00 -18.61 -16.38
CA VAL A 107 16.87 -17.47 -15.46
C VAL A 107 16.66 -16.19 -16.25
N ALA A 108 15.72 -15.36 -15.78
CA ALA A 108 15.60 -13.96 -16.13
C ALA A 108 15.78 -13.16 -14.82
N ALA A 109 16.83 -12.35 -14.72
CA ALA A 109 17.21 -11.67 -13.47
C ALA A 109 17.63 -10.23 -13.73
N GLY A 110 17.38 -9.34 -12.77
CA GLY A 110 17.91 -7.98 -12.83
C GLY A 110 17.31 -7.17 -13.98
N ASP A 111 18.18 -6.54 -14.77
CA ASP A 111 17.85 -5.37 -15.57
C ASP A 111 17.54 -5.48 -17.09
N PRO A 112 17.05 -6.56 -17.75
CA PRO A 112 17.02 -7.97 -17.42
C PRO A 112 18.08 -8.75 -18.19
N HIS A 113 18.85 -9.54 -17.44
CA HIS A 113 19.79 -10.54 -17.93
C HIS A 113 19.08 -11.88 -18.06
N TYR A 114 19.22 -12.50 -19.22
CA TYR A 114 18.70 -13.84 -19.49
C TYR A 114 19.86 -14.84 -19.53
N THR A 115 19.62 -16.02 -18.96
CA THR A 115 20.46 -17.20 -19.14
C THR A 115 19.56 -18.33 -19.60
N THR A 116 19.81 -18.83 -20.82
CA THR A 116 19.05 -19.92 -21.44
C THR A 116 19.25 -21.24 -20.69
N PHE A 117 18.46 -22.25 -21.04
CA PHE A 117 18.59 -23.60 -20.47
C PHE A 117 19.97 -24.22 -20.67
N ASP A 118 20.64 -23.87 -21.77
CA ASP A 118 21.97 -24.39 -22.15
C ASP A 118 23.12 -23.43 -21.74
N GLY A 119 22.79 -22.36 -21.01
CA GLY A 119 23.75 -21.49 -20.34
C GLY A 119 24.20 -20.26 -21.14
N ARG A 120 23.56 -19.94 -22.27
CA ARG A 120 23.85 -18.71 -23.03
C ARG A 120 23.32 -17.50 -22.29
N ARG A 121 24.21 -16.58 -21.93
CA ARG A 121 23.86 -15.27 -21.34
C ARG A 121 23.63 -14.22 -22.42
N TYR A 122 22.57 -13.43 -22.29
CA TYR A 122 22.31 -12.25 -23.12
C TYR A 122 21.39 -11.24 -22.41
N ASP A 123 21.36 -10.01 -22.91
CA ASP A 123 20.62 -8.90 -22.30
C ASP A 123 19.52 -8.43 -23.24
N PHE A 124 18.27 -8.34 -22.75
CA PHE A 124 17.14 -7.96 -23.60
C PHE A 124 16.14 -7.07 -22.85
N MET A 125 16.05 -5.80 -23.27
CA MET A 125 15.38 -4.72 -22.53
C MET A 125 13.90 -4.51 -22.88
N GLY A 126 13.25 -5.52 -23.46
CA GLY A 126 11.85 -5.43 -23.85
C GLY A 126 10.89 -5.25 -22.65
N THR A 127 9.81 -4.49 -22.83
CA THR A 127 8.79 -4.22 -21.78
C THR A 127 7.39 -4.72 -22.11
N CYS A 128 7.30 -5.63 -23.06
CA CYS A 128 6.07 -6.28 -23.46
C CYS A 128 5.86 -7.60 -22.69
N ILE A 129 4.86 -8.38 -23.09
CA ILE A 129 4.69 -9.76 -22.62
C ILE A 129 5.43 -10.69 -23.57
N TYR A 130 6.37 -11.47 -23.05
CA TYR A 130 7.19 -12.40 -23.83
C TYR A 130 7.00 -13.84 -23.38
N LEU A 131 7.12 -14.77 -24.33
CA LEU A 131 7.21 -16.19 -24.01
C LEU A 131 8.62 -16.50 -23.49
N LEU A 132 8.73 -16.77 -22.20
CA LEU A 132 10.00 -17.13 -21.58
C LEU A 132 10.35 -18.58 -21.92
N ALA A 133 9.45 -19.52 -21.67
CA ALA A 133 9.61 -20.92 -22.04
C ALA A 133 8.24 -21.59 -22.21
N GLY A 134 8.07 -22.45 -23.21
CA GLY A 134 6.87 -23.28 -23.35
C GLY A 134 7.13 -24.54 -24.16
N LEU A 135 6.20 -25.48 -24.11
CA LEU A 135 6.22 -26.67 -24.97
C LEU A 135 5.87 -26.29 -26.41
N CYS A 136 6.71 -26.67 -27.35
CA CYS A 136 6.54 -26.36 -28.78
C CYS A 136 6.52 -27.61 -29.66
N SER A 137 6.81 -28.78 -29.07
CA SER A 137 6.62 -30.09 -29.69
C SER A 137 5.14 -30.50 -29.68
N THR A 138 4.77 -31.34 -30.67
CA THR A 138 3.45 -32.00 -30.73
C THR A 138 3.46 -33.39 -30.07
N ASP A 139 4.53 -33.74 -29.35
CA ASP A 139 4.64 -35.01 -28.62
C ASP A 139 3.50 -35.14 -27.58
N PRO A 140 2.56 -36.08 -27.76
CA PRO A 140 1.41 -36.24 -26.87
C PRO A 140 1.79 -36.78 -25.48
N THR A 141 3.04 -37.21 -25.28
CA THR A 141 3.53 -37.72 -24.00
C THR A 141 4.04 -36.62 -23.06
N LEU A 142 4.22 -35.40 -23.58
CA LEU A 142 4.61 -34.24 -22.80
C LEU A 142 3.39 -33.41 -22.45
N ILE A 143 3.33 -32.90 -21.22
CA ILE A 143 2.25 -31.99 -20.81
C ILE A 143 2.57 -30.58 -21.32
N PRO A 144 1.65 -29.95 -22.09
CA PRO A 144 1.81 -28.57 -22.54
C PRO A 144 1.84 -27.60 -21.37
N PHE A 145 2.80 -26.68 -21.42
CA PHE A 145 2.89 -25.54 -20.51
C PHE A 145 3.40 -24.32 -21.28
N ALA A 146 3.07 -23.13 -20.79
CA ALA A 146 3.67 -21.89 -21.24
C ALA A 146 3.98 -20.99 -20.04
N VAL A 147 5.19 -20.45 -19.99
CA VAL A 147 5.65 -19.46 -19.01
C VAL A 147 5.87 -18.16 -19.75
N THR A 148 5.11 -17.14 -19.38
CA THR A 148 5.25 -15.79 -19.90
C THR A 148 5.73 -14.84 -18.81
N VAL A 149 6.51 -13.85 -19.22
CA VAL A 149 6.96 -12.76 -18.35
C VAL A 149 6.49 -11.44 -18.92
N GLU A 150 6.01 -10.58 -18.03
CA GLU A 150 5.74 -9.18 -18.33
C GLU A 150 6.80 -8.34 -17.64
N ASN A 151 7.54 -7.57 -18.46
CA ASN A 151 8.58 -6.70 -17.97
C ASN A 151 8.09 -5.25 -17.93
N ASN A 152 8.60 -4.44 -17.00
CA ASN A 152 8.34 -3.01 -16.96
C ASN A 152 9.61 -2.19 -16.71
N HIS A 153 9.55 -0.92 -17.08
CA HIS A 153 10.51 0.08 -16.65
C HIS A 153 10.19 0.52 -15.21
N ARG A 154 11.22 0.61 -14.37
CA ARG A 154 11.09 1.05 -12.97
C ARG A 154 11.70 2.40 -12.79
N GLY A 155 10.96 3.41 -13.22
CA GLY A 155 11.42 4.78 -13.21
C GLY A 155 12.29 5.16 -14.39
N SER A 156 13.37 4.41 -14.61
CA SER A 156 14.23 4.52 -15.78
C SER A 156 13.74 3.63 -16.93
N HIS A 157 13.79 4.16 -18.16
CA HIS A 157 13.51 3.37 -19.37
C HIS A 157 14.76 2.68 -19.94
N LEU A 158 15.94 2.90 -19.33
CA LEU A 158 17.19 2.29 -19.78
C LEU A 158 17.20 0.77 -19.63
N VAL A 159 16.41 0.25 -18.69
CA VAL A 159 16.39 -1.15 -18.27
C VAL A 159 14.97 -1.61 -18.00
N SER A 160 14.72 -2.91 -18.06
CA SER A 160 13.42 -3.49 -17.73
C SER A 160 13.54 -4.61 -16.70
N PHE A 161 12.48 -4.84 -15.93
CA PHE A 161 12.46 -5.86 -14.89
C PHE A 161 11.18 -6.67 -14.99
N THR A 162 11.25 -7.96 -14.71
CA THR A 162 10.06 -8.81 -14.64
C THR A 162 9.15 -8.37 -13.49
N LYS A 163 7.93 -7.92 -13.79
CA LYS A 163 6.92 -7.57 -12.78
C LYS A 163 5.85 -8.63 -12.61
N VAL A 164 5.61 -9.48 -13.61
CA VAL A 164 4.63 -10.56 -13.55
C VAL A 164 5.19 -11.81 -14.23
N VAL A 165 5.04 -12.96 -13.59
CA VAL A 165 5.30 -14.28 -14.17
C VAL A 165 3.99 -15.04 -14.22
N THR A 166 3.59 -15.48 -15.42
CA THR A 166 2.35 -16.25 -15.62
C THR A 166 2.66 -17.62 -16.20
N VAL A 167 2.10 -18.66 -15.57
CA VAL A 167 2.22 -20.06 -15.98
C VAL A 167 0.85 -20.56 -16.42
N GLU A 168 0.76 -21.00 -17.66
CA GLU A 168 -0.39 -21.71 -18.21
C GLU A 168 -0.07 -23.20 -18.26
N VAL A 169 -0.81 -24.01 -17.51
CA VAL A 169 -0.64 -25.48 -17.46
C VAL A 169 -1.95 -26.11 -16.97
N TYR A 170 -2.30 -27.30 -17.47
CA TYR A 170 -3.56 -28.00 -17.13
C TYR A 170 -4.83 -27.15 -17.29
N ASN A 171 -4.87 -26.29 -18.31
CA ASN A 171 -5.96 -25.34 -18.54
C ASN A 171 -6.21 -24.36 -17.37
N MET A 172 -5.17 -24.09 -16.59
CA MET A 172 -5.14 -23.07 -15.54
C MET A 172 -4.13 -21.99 -15.86
N SER A 173 -4.46 -20.76 -15.51
CA SER A 173 -3.55 -19.60 -15.55
C SER A 173 -3.17 -19.20 -14.13
N LEU A 174 -1.88 -19.28 -13.80
CA LEU A 174 -1.30 -18.98 -12.49
C LEU A 174 -0.33 -17.82 -12.62
N SER A 175 -0.61 -16.70 -11.96
CA SER A 175 0.29 -15.53 -12.00
C SER A 175 0.83 -15.17 -10.63
N LEU A 176 2.13 -14.90 -10.57
CA LEU A 176 2.81 -14.26 -9.44
C LEU A 176 3.22 -12.85 -9.88
N SER A 177 2.84 -11.81 -9.11
CA SER A 177 3.05 -10.42 -9.49
C SER A 177 3.72 -9.58 -8.39
N GLN A 178 4.44 -8.55 -8.83
CA GLN A 178 5.01 -7.53 -7.95
C GLN A 178 3.92 -6.71 -7.24
N GLU A 179 2.76 -6.52 -7.86
CA GLU A 179 1.63 -5.79 -7.29
C GLU A 179 1.02 -6.50 -6.07
N HIS A 180 1.04 -7.84 -6.07
CA HIS A 180 0.44 -8.66 -5.01
C HIS A 180 1.46 -9.69 -4.51
N PRO A 181 2.54 -9.25 -3.84
CA PRO A 181 3.60 -10.15 -3.38
C PRO A 181 3.04 -11.17 -2.38
N GLN A 182 3.59 -12.39 -2.40
CA GLN A 182 3.20 -13.50 -1.53
C GLN A 182 1.79 -14.06 -1.73
N LYS A 183 1.08 -13.62 -2.77
CA LYS A 183 -0.21 -14.16 -3.22
C LYS A 183 -0.07 -14.76 -4.62
N VAL A 184 -1.06 -15.54 -5.04
CA VAL A 184 -1.14 -16.11 -6.40
C VAL A 184 -2.48 -15.74 -7.02
N LYS A 185 -2.47 -15.32 -8.29
CA LYS A 185 -3.67 -15.12 -9.08
C LYS A 185 -3.95 -16.38 -9.89
N VAL A 186 -5.04 -17.07 -9.59
CA VAL A 186 -5.45 -18.32 -10.24
C VAL A 186 -6.72 -18.07 -11.05
N ASN A 187 -6.66 -18.19 -12.38
CA ASN A 187 -7.78 -17.93 -13.29
C ASN A 187 -8.47 -16.56 -13.01
N GLY A 188 -7.65 -15.55 -12.69
CA GLY A 188 -8.13 -14.22 -12.34
C GLY A 188 -8.34 -13.97 -10.84
N VAL A 189 -8.52 -15.00 -10.01
CA VAL A 189 -8.82 -14.88 -8.57
C VAL A 189 -7.52 -14.81 -7.76
N LEU A 190 -7.37 -13.78 -6.93
CA LEU A 190 -6.22 -13.58 -6.06
C LEU A 190 -6.40 -14.34 -4.75
N LEU A 191 -5.47 -15.26 -4.47
CA LEU A 191 -5.52 -16.17 -3.34
C LEU A 191 -4.26 -16.04 -2.47
N ASP A 192 -4.43 -16.23 -1.17
CA ASP A 192 -3.31 -16.38 -0.24
C ASP A 192 -2.61 -17.73 -0.45
N LEU A 193 -1.29 -17.73 -0.31
CA LEU A 193 -0.51 -18.96 -0.38
C LEU A 193 -0.61 -19.75 0.94
N PRO A 194 -0.58 -21.09 0.90
CA PRO A 194 -0.35 -21.93 -0.29
C PRO A 194 -1.62 -22.23 -1.08
N PHE A 195 -1.45 -22.65 -2.34
CA PHE A 195 -2.51 -23.15 -3.21
C PHE A 195 -2.13 -24.53 -3.76
N THR A 196 -3.10 -25.44 -3.86
CA THR A 196 -2.92 -26.75 -4.50
C THR A 196 -4.11 -27.06 -5.41
N HIS A 197 -3.88 -27.81 -6.48
CA HIS A 197 -4.93 -28.26 -7.38
C HIS A 197 -4.69 -29.71 -7.81
N ASN A 198 -5.64 -30.60 -7.50
CA ASN A 198 -5.66 -32.03 -7.88
C ASN A 198 -4.36 -32.81 -7.62
N HIS A 199 -3.54 -32.38 -6.66
CA HIS A 199 -2.16 -32.87 -6.45
C HIS A 199 -1.20 -32.70 -7.65
N GLN A 200 -1.65 -32.06 -8.74
CA GLN A 200 -0.86 -31.83 -9.95
C GLN A 200 -0.12 -30.49 -9.90
N ILE A 201 -0.67 -29.51 -9.18
CA ILE A 201 -0.08 -28.18 -9.03
C ILE A 201 0.01 -27.87 -7.54
N GLN A 202 1.16 -27.35 -7.14
CA GLN A 202 1.37 -26.76 -5.83
C GLN A 202 2.01 -25.38 -6.00
N VAL A 203 1.42 -24.38 -5.36
CA VAL A 203 1.96 -23.03 -5.28
C VAL A 203 2.26 -22.73 -3.83
N SER A 204 3.52 -22.39 -3.54
CA SER A 204 4.01 -22.24 -2.17
C SER A 204 4.99 -21.09 -2.05
N LEU A 205 5.12 -20.56 -0.84
CA LEU A 205 6.20 -19.64 -0.50
C LEU A 205 7.37 -20.45 0.08
N ARG A 206 8.59 -20.21 -0.41
CA ARG A 206 9.80 -20.77 0.19
C ARG A 206 10.83 -19.65 0.33
N GLY A 207 11.09 -19.22 1.56
CA GLY A 207 11.93 -18.04 1.81
C GLY A 207 11.25 -16.78 1.29
N ILE A 208 11.97 -15.93 0.57
CA ILE A 208 11.41 -14.74 -0.09
C ILE A 208 10.74 -15.00 -1.44
N HIS A 209 10.75 -16.23 -1.96
CA HIS A 209 10.26 -16.53 -3.31
C HIS A 209 8.92 -17.26 -3.32
N GLY A 210 8.11 -16.98 -4.34
CA GLY A 210 6.98 -17.82 -4.75
C GLY A 210 7.46 -18.95 -5.65
N PHE A 211 6.85 -20.13 -5.50
CA PHE A 211 7.11 -21.32 -6.31
C PHE A 211 5.81 -21.86 -6.86
N ILE A 212 5.75 -22.11 -8.18
CA ILE A 212 4.73 -22.91 -8.84
C ILE A 212 5.41 -24.22 -9.26
N THR A 213 5.01 -25.35 -8.70
CA THR A 213 5.55 -26.67 -8.99
C THR A 213 4.47 -27.59 -9.53
N THR A 214 4.77 -28.29 -10.62
CA THR A 214 3.87 -29.29 -11.21
C THR A 214 4.35 -30.72 -10.94
N ASP A 215 3.43 -31.68 -11.02
CA ASP A 215 3.69 -33.12 -10.91
C ASP A 215 4.56 -33.69 -12.04
N VAL A 216 4.58 -33.04 -13.21
CA VAL A 216 5.50 -33.34 -14.32
C VAL A 216 6.89 -32.73 -14.15
N GLY A 217 7.16 -32.04 -13.04
CA GLY A 217 8.49 -31.56 -12.67
C GLY A 217 8.86 -30.18 -13.21
N VAL A 218 7.95 -29.49 -13.90
CA VAL A 218 8.15 -28.07 -14.28
C VAL A 218 7.99 -27.21 -13.03
N THR A 219 9.01 -26.39 -12.75
CA THR A 219 9.01 -25.49 -11.59
C THR A 219 9.32 -24.07 -12.01
N VAL A 220 8.48 -23.13 -11.62
CA VAL A 220 8.68 -21.69 -11.84
C VAL A 220 8.81 -21.00 -10.50
N THR A 221 9.80 -20.11 -10.37
CA THR A 221 9.98 -19.31 -9.16
C THR A 221 10.12 -17.83 -9.49
N PHE A 222 9.57 -16.98 -8.61
CA PHE A 222 9.62 -15.53 -8.73
C PHE A 222 9.87 -14.89 -7.36
N ASP A 223 10.73 -13.88 -7.29
CA ASP A 223 11.05 -13.14 -6.05
C ASP A 223 10.14 -11.93 -5.79
N TRP A 224 9.06 -11.81 -6.57
CA TRP A 224 8.11 -10.67 -6.53
C TRP A 224 8.69 -9.38 -7.08
N TYR A 225 9.93 -9.37 -7.57
CA TYR A 225 10.60 -8.15 -7.96
C TYR A 225 11.37 -8.28 -9.27
N SER A 226 12.44 -9.05 -9.41
CA SER A 226 13.23 -9.02 -10.66
C SER A 226 13.84 -10.36 -11.05
N TYR A 227 13.60 -11.41 -10.28
CA TYR A 227 14.19 -12.72 -10.50
C TYR A 227 13.09 -13.74 -10.81
N ALA A 228 13.04 -14.20 -12.05
CA ALA A 228 12.22 -15.31 -12.51
C ALA A 228 13.11 -16.48 -12.94
N ARG A 229 12.76 -17.70 -12.56
CA ARG A 229 13.49 -18.91 -12.97
C ARG A 229 12.55 -20.03 -13.33
N VAL A 230 12.86 -20.70 -14.44
CA VAL A 230 12.14 -21.87 -14.96
C VAL A 230 13.06 -23.08 -14.89
N ILE A 231 12.57 -24.16 -14.30
CA ILE A 231 13.26 -25.45 -14.22
C ILE A 231 12.41 -26.46 -14.96
N ILE A 232 13.02 -27.16 -15.91
CA ILE A 232 12.36 -28.23 -16.65
C ILE A 232 13.12 -29.55 -16.45
N PRO A 233 12.44 -30.70 -16.42
CA PRO A 233 13.10 -31.99 -16.52
C PRO A 233 13.66 -32.19 -17.93
N ASN A 234 14.80 -32.89 -18.06
CA ASN A 234 15.43 -33.13 -19.36
C ASN A 234 14.60 -33.99 -20.32
N THR A 235 13.46 -34.54 -19.87
CA THR A 235 12.45 -35.13 -20.76
C THR A 235 11.85 -34.12 -21.75
N TYR A 236 11.95 -32.81 -21.45
CA TYR A 236 11.51 -31.72 -22.32
C TYR A 236 12.63 -31.17 -23.22
N ALA A 237 13.85 -31.71 -23.14
CA ALA A 237 15.00 -31.26 -23.94
C ALA A 237 14.69 -31.31 -25.44
N GLY A 238 15.03 -30.24 -26.16
CA GLY A 238 14.75 -30.06 -27.59
C GLY A 238 13.27 -29.93 -27.95
N SER A 239 12.34 -29.97 -26.98
CA SER A 239 10.89 -29.88 -27.20
C SER A 239 10.28 -28.56 -26.72
N VAL A 240 11.10 -27.71 -26.07
CA VAL A 240 10.70 -26.38 -25.60
C VAL A 240 11.18 -25.29 -26.53
N CYS A 241 10.54 -24.13 -26.46
CA CYS A 241 10.99 -22.93 -27.16
C CYS A 241 10.60 -21.66 -26.38
N GLY A 242 11.12 -20.52 -26.80
CA GLY A 242 10.98 -19.22 -26.14
C GLY A 242 12.32 -18.55 -25.92
N LEU A 243 12.34 -17.49 -25.11
CA LEU A 243 13.57 -16.77 -24.75
C LEU A 243 14.60 -17.65 -24.00
N CYS A 244 14.14 -18.72 -23.35
CA CYS A 244 15.03 -19.69 -22.68
C CYS A 244 15.73 -20.68 -23.62
N GLY A 245 15.50 -20.61 -24.93
CA GLY A 245 16.08 -21.55 -25.88
C GLY A 245 15.37 -22.92 -25.90
N ASN A 246 16.07 -23.94 -26.40
CA ASN A 246 15.46 -25.26 -26.68
C ASN A 246 15.89 -26.37 -25.69
N ALA A 247 16.87 -26.11 -24.81
CA ALA A 247 17.36 -27.03 -23.79
C ALA A 247 17.96 -28.34 -24.34
N ASN A 248 18.60 -28.30 -25.52
CA ASN A 248 19.19 -29.47 -26.15
C ASN A 248 20.67 -29.71 -25.75
N GLY A 249 21.25 -28.79 -24.98
CA GLY A 249 22.64 -28.82 -24.52
C GLY A 249 23.63 -28.01 -25.37
N ASP A 250 23.18 -27.34 -26.43
CA ASP A 250 24.02 -26.48 -27.28
C ASP A 250 23.63 -24.99 -27.18
N PRO A 251 24.39 -24.16 -26.42
CA PRO A 251 24.06 -22.74 -26.29
C PRO A 251 24.13 -21.96 -27.61
N HIS A 252 24.76 -22.47 -28.66
CA HIS A 252 24.92 -21.73 -29.92
C HIS A 252 23.63 -21.66 -30.74
N ASP A 253 22.70 -22.59 -30.54
CA ASP A 253 21.44 -22.67 -31.28
C ASP A 253 20.22 -22.13 -30.51
N ASP A 254 20.43 -21.53 -29.35
CA ASP A 254 19.35 -20.95 -28.54
C ASP A 254 18.72 -19.68 -29.14
N PHE A 255 19.43 -18.99 -30.04
CA PHE A 255 18.95 -17.75 -30.69
C PHE A 255 18.09 -18.08 -31.91
N VAL A 256 16.98 -18.78 -31.68
CA VAL A 256 16.01 -19.16 -32.71
C VAL A 256 14.73 -18.36 -32.52
N THR A 257 14.26 -17.73 -33.59
CA THR A 257 13.01 -16.98 -33.62
C THR A 257 11.81 -17.92 -33.59
N ARG A 258 10.63 -17.35 -33.32
CA ARG A 258 9.36 -18.10 -33.33
C ARG A 258 9.06 -18.84 -34.63
N ASP A 259 9.58 -18.36 -35.76
CA ASP A 259 9.41 -18.98 -37.08
C ASP A 259 10.51 -20.02 -37.40
N GLY A 260 11.44 -20.28 -36.47
CA GLY A 260 12.49 -21.28 -36.61
C GLY A 260 13.78 -20.79 -37.31
N HIS A 261 13.95 -19.48 -37.46
CA HIS A 261 15.15 -18.89 -38.07
C HIS A 261 16.15 -18.40 -37.01
N HIS A 262 17.43 -18.30 -37.35
CA HIS A 262 18.42 -17.71 -36.45
C HIS A 262 18.19 -16.20 -36.27
N ALA A 263 18.22 -15.72 -35.03
CA ALA A 263 18.11 -14.30 -34.70
C ALA A 263 19.48 -13.61 -34.71
N ASP A 264 19.61 -12.51 -35.46
CA ASP A 264 20.87 -11.78 -35.60
C ASP A 264 21.33 -11.05 -34.32
N ASN A 265 20.40 -10.68 -33.44
CA ASN A 265 20.66 -9.99 -32.19
C ASN A 265 19.52 -10.23 -31.17
N GLU A 266 19.74 -9.77 -29.95
CA GLU A 266 18.86 -9.94 -28.79
C GLU A 266 17.49 -9.29 -29.01
N THR A 267 17.44 -8.11 -29.63
CA THR A 267 16.19 -7.41 -29.94
C THR A 267 15.35 -8.19 -30.95
N HIS A 268 15.97 -8.69 -32.02
CA HIS A 268 15.29 -9.51 -33.03
C HIS A 268 14.74 -10.80 -32.41
N LEU A 269 15.52 -11.45 -31.54
CA LEU A 269 15.06 -12.64 -30.79
C LEU A 269 13.85 -12.28 -29.93
N GLY A 270 13.97 -11.24 -29.10
CA GLY A 270 12.94 -10.77 -28.19
C GLY A 270 11.63 -10.41 -28.88
N ASP A 271 11.70 -9.65 -29.96
CA ASP A 271 10.53 -9.26 -30.75
C ASP A 271 9.81 -10.46 -31.36
N SER A 272 10.55 -11.48 -31.80
CA SER A 272 9.95 -12.69 -32.37
C SER A 272 9.16 -13.51 -31.33
N TRP A 273 9.56 -13.45 -30.06
CA TRP A 273 8.92 -14.14 -28.94
C TRP A 273 7.91 -13.27 -28.17
N LYS A 274 7.59 -12.09 -28.70
CA LYS A 274 6.54 -11.22 -28.13
C LYS A 274 5.16 -11.86 -28.29
N VAL A 275 4.44 -11.96 -27.19
CA VAL A 275 3.09 -12.53 -27.14
C VAL A 275 2.02 -11.45 -27.30
N ARG A 276 2.19 -10.31 -26.63
CA ARG A 276 1.22 -9.21 -26.61
C ARG A 276 1.88 -7.88 -26.23
N ASP A 277 1.39 -6.79 -26.82
CA ASP A 277 1.69 -5.42 -26.38
C ASP A 277 0.86 -5.05 -25.14
N VAL A 278 1.50 -4.37 -24.18
CA VAL A 278 0.88 -3.74 -23.01
C VAL A 278 1.12 -2.23 -23.07
N PRO A 279 0.33 -1.37 -22.39
CA PRO A 279 0.54 0.06 -22.53
C PRO A 279 1.92 0.45 -21.98
N GLY A 280 2.75 1.11 -22.79
CA GLY A 280 4.17 1.38 -22.48
C GLY A 280 5.16 0.34 -23.01
N CYS A 281 4.69 -0.70 -23.73
CA CYS A 281 5.54 -1.70 -24.39
C CYS A 281 6.48 -1.07 -25.41
N SER A 282 7.76 -1.39 -25.26
CA SER A 282 8.85 -1.08 -26.17
C SER A 282 9.59 -2.38 -26.52
N PRO A 283 10.06 -2.54 -27.77
CA PRO A 283 10.85 -3.70 -28.20
C PRO A 283 12.25 -3.74 -27.55
N GLY A 284 12.64 -2.69 -26.82
CA GLY A 284 13.95 -2.52 -26.22
C GLY A 284 14.41 -1.07 -26.35
N CYS A 285 15.67 -0.80 -26.03
CA CYS A 285 16.28 0.52 -26.22
C CYS A 285 16.74 0.69 -27.69
N SER A 286 16.18 1.65 -28.40
CA SER A 286 16.33 1.78 -29.87
C SER A 286 17.53 2.64 -30.29
N GLU A 287 17.87 3.71 -29.54
CA GLU A 287 19.05 4.57 -29.78
C GLU A 287 19.48 5.30 -28.50
N GLY A 288 20.79 5.38 -28.21
CA GLY A 288 21.32 6.21 -27.11
C GLY A 288 21.44 5.54 -25.73
N CYS A 289 21.36 4.21 -25.65
CA CYS A 289 21.49 3.48 -24.38
C CYS A 289 22.84 3.79 -23.74
N GLN A 290 22.81 4.28 -22.51
CA GLN A 290 24.02 4.58 -21.76
C GLN A 290 24.70 3.26 -21.37
N VAL A 291 25.74 2.87 -22.10
CA VAL A 291 26.56 1.71 -21.74
C VAL A 291 27.52 2.15 -20.62
N CYS A 292 27.42 1.50 -19.47
CA CYS A 292 28.34 1.73 -18.36
C CYS A 292 29.75 1.27 -18.72
N GLY A 293 30.65 2.23 -18.94
CA GLY A 293 32.05 1.93 -19.24
C GLY A 293 32.80 1.38 -18.03
N GLU A 294 33.87 0.62 -18.28
CA GLU A 294 34.72 0.01 -17.24
C GLU A 294 35.21 1.01 -16.18
N ALA A 295 35.47 2.26 -16.56
CA ALA A 295 35.89 3.29 -15.62
C ALA A 295 34.80 3.66 -14.59
N GLN A 296 33.53 3.60 -14.97
CA GLN A 296 32.39 3.89 -14.10
C GLN A 296 32.08 2.69 -13.20
N LYS A 297 32.13 1.46 -13.74
CA LYS A 297 31.95 0.22 -12.96
C LYS A 297 32.94 0.11 -11.80
N ARG A 298 34.19 0.57 -11.96
CA ARG A 298 35.26 0.55 -10.92
C ARG A 298 34.82 1.09 -9.55
N ALA A 299 33.94 2.08 -9.50
CA ALA A 299 33.46 2.67 -8.24
C ALA A 299 32.69 1.65 -7.35
N TYR A 300 32.15 0.59 -7.95
CA TYR A 300 31.24 -0.35 -7.29
C TYR A 300 31.86 -1.73 -7.01
N HIS A 301 33.16 -1.91 -7.25
CA HIS A 301 33.87 -3.16 -6.90
C HIS A 301 34.14 -3.33 -5.40
N GLY A 302 33.84 -2.32 -4.58
CA GLY A 302 34.02 -2.42 -3.13
C GLY A 302 32.98 -3.31 -2.43
N ASP A 303 33.33 -3.81 -1.25
CA ASP A 303 32.45 -4.65 -0.39
C ASP A 303 31.13 -3.98 0.03
N LYS A 304 31.04 -2.65 -0.09
CA LYS A 304 29.80 -1.89 0.16
C LYS A 304 28.83 -1.90 -1.04
N HIS A 305 29.22 -2.55 -2.13
CA HIS A 305 28.45 -2.73 -3.36
C HIS A 305 28.64 -4.18 -3.84
N CYS A 306 29.05 -4.39 -5.09
CA CYS A 306 29.11 -5.70 -5.74
C CYS A 306 30.31 -6.57 -5.32
N GLY A 307 31.36 -5.97 -4.74
CA GLY A 307 32.59 -6.68 -4.37
C GLY A 307 32.39 -7.86 -3.40
N LEU A 308 31.28 -7.86 -2.66
CA LEU A 308 30.94 -8.94 -1.73
C LEU A 308 30.78 -10.30 -2.44
N LEU A 309 30.31 -10.31 -3.69
CA LEU A 309 30.09 -11.53 -4.50
C LEU A 309 31.38 -12.32 -4.72
N GLY A 310 32.47 -11.64 -5.08
CA GLY A 310 33.77 -12.27 -5.38
C GLY A 310 34.68 -12.50 -4.17
N LYS A 311 34.22 -12.19 -2.95
CA LYS A 311 35.08 -12.21 -1.77
C LYS A 311 35.42 -13.65 -1.33
N LYS A 312 36.64 -14.10 -1.63
CA LYS A 312 37.16 -15.45 -1.29
C LYS A 312 36.94 -15.89 0.16
N ARG A 313 36.98 -14.95 1.11
CA ARG A 313 36.69 -15.17 2.54
C ARG A 313 35.49 -14.32 2.97
N GLY A 314 34.36 -14.54 2.32
CA GLY A 314 33.10 -13.82 2.51
C GLY A 314 31.92 -14.74 2.86
N PRO A 315 30.70 -14.19 2.94
CA PRO A 315 29.49 -14.95 3.27
C PRO A 315 29.14 -16.01 2.22
N PHE A 316 29.62 -15.85 0.98
CA PHE A 316 29.34 -16.73 -0.15
C PHE A 316 30.50 -17.69 -0.50
N ALA A 317 31.52 -17.80 0.35
CA ALA A 317 32.71 -18.60 0.04
C ALA A 317 32.42 -20.08 -0.26
N ALA A 318 31.40 -20.67 0.38
CA ALA A 318 30.98 -22.04 0.09
C ALA A 318 30.33 -22.16 -1.31
N CYS A 319 29.77 -21.08 -1.82
CA CYS A 319 29.10 -21.02 -3.11
C CYS A 319 30.05 -21.03 -4.30
N HIS A 320 31.24 -20.43 -4.15
CA HIS A 320 32.23 -20.29 -5.23
C HIS A 320 32.69 -21.63 -5.80
N ASN A 321 32.51 -22.73 -5.06
CA ASN A 321 32.84 -24.08 -5.52
C ASN A 321 31.74 -24.72 -6.38
N VAL A 322 30.55 -24.12 -6.41
CA VAL A 322 29.35 -24.68 -7.06
C VAL A 322 28.82 -23.74 -8.15
N ILE A 323 28.93 -22.42 -7.95
CA ILE A 323 28.52 -21.39 -8.91
C ILE A 323 29.62 -20.34 -9.02
N ASP A 324 30.07 -20.08 -10.24
CA ASP A 324 31.02 -19.01 -10.54
C ASP A 324 30.38 -17.64 -10.26
N PRO A 325 30.94 -16.81 -9.36
CA PRO A 325 30.40 -15.49 -9.07
C PRO A 325 30.68 -14.45 -10.18
N ALA A 326 31.56 -14.73 -11.15
CA ALA A 326 32.00 -13.72 -12.11
C ALA A 326 30.86 -13.12 -12.98
N PRO A 327 29.92 -13.91 -13.55
CA PRO A 327 28.79 -13.34 -14.30
C PRO A 327 27.90 -12.47 -13.42
N TYR A 328 27.53 -12.95 -12.23
CA TYR A 328 26.71 -12.21 -11.26
C TYR A 328 27.38 -10.92 -10.78
N LEU A 329 28.71 -10.91 -10.70
CA LEU A 329 29.47 -9.71 -10.35
C LEU A 329 29.39 -8.67 -11.47
N ASP A 330 29.49 -9.08 -12.74
CA ASP A 330 29.38 -8.15 -13.87
C ASP A 330 27.96 -7.58 -14.00
N ASP A 331 26.94 -8.44 -13.87
CA ASP A 331 25.53 -8.05 -13.77
C ASP A 331 25.33 -6.99 -12.67
N CYS A 332 25.80 -7.28 -11.45
CA CYS A 332 25.70 -6.34 -10.34
C CYS A 332 26.40 -5.00 -10.65
N LEU A 333 27.59 -5.02 -11.23
CA LEU A 333 28.35 -3.80 -11.54
C LEU A 333 27.66 -2.96 -12.64
N PHE A 334 27.07 -3.63 -13.61
CA PHE A 334 26.28 -3.01 -14.67
C PHE A 334 25.03 -2.34 -14.09
N ASP A 335 24.19 -3.11 -13.38
CA ASP A 335 22.98 -2.63 -12.72
C ASP A 335 23.29 -1.46 -11.78
N THR A 336 24.27 -1.64 -10.90
CA THR A 336 24.65 -0.63 -9.90
C THR A 336 25.15 0.65 -10.55
N CYS A 337 25.82 0.55 -11.71
CA CYS A 337 26.28 1.72 -12.44
C CYS A 337 25.13 2.51 -13.06
N LEU A 338 24.16 1.84 -13.68
CA LEU A 338 22.97 2.48 -14.25
C LEU A 338 22.10 3.15 -13.17
N TYR A 339 22.16 2.65 -11.94
CA TYR A 339 21.45 3.17 -10.78
C TYR A 339 22.32 4.00 -9.82
N GLU A 340 23.51 4.42 -10.25
CA GLU A 340 24.44 5.28 -9.49
C GLU A 340 24.72 4.81 -8.04
N GLY A 341 24.80 3.50 -7.81
CA GLY A 341 25.09 2.95 -6.49
C GLY A 341 23.88 2.73 -5.59
N HIS A 342 22.65 2.83 -6.11
CA HIS A 342 21.45 2.61 -5.30
C HIS A 342 21.48 1.25 -4.60
N GLN A 343 21.31 1.24 -3.27
CA GLN A 343 21.52 0.00 -2.49
C GLN A 343 20.52 -1.09 -2.88
N ASP A 344 19.26 -0.78 -3.16
CA ASP A 344 18.29 -1.83 -3.50
C ASP A 344 18.70 -2.63 -4.75
N THR A 345 19.28 -1.95 -5.76
CA THR A 345 19.80 -2.59 -6.97
C THR A 345 20.96 -3.55 -6.65
N VAL A 346 21.92 -3.10 -5.83
CA VAL A 346 23.01 -3.96 -5.33
C VAL A 346 22.45 -5.18 -4.60
N CYS A 347 21.50 -4.95 -3.69
CA CYS A 347 20.95 -6.00 -2.84
C CYS A 347 20.12 -7.03 -3.63
N GLN A 348 19.52 -6.62 -4.74
CA GLN A 348 18.81 -7.50 -5.66
C GLN A 348 19.77 -8.36 -6.47
N ALA A 349 20.82 -7.77 -7.06
CA ALA A 349 21.84 -8.51 -7.79
C ALA A 349 22.55 -9.53 -6.88
N ILE A 350 22.86 -9.15 -5.63
CA ILE A 350 23.40 -10.10 -4.64
C ILE A 350 22.35 -11.18 -4.28
N GLY A 351 21.08 -10.79 -4.13
CA GLY A 351 19.97 -11.70 -3.87
C GLY A 351 19.83 -12.79 -4.94
N ALA A 352 19.99 -12.44 -6.22
CA ALA A 352 19.95 -13.39 -7.34
C ALA A 352 21.07 -14.45 -7.23
N TYR A 353 22.29 -14.04 -6.88
CA TYR A 353 23.39 -14.99 -6.63
C TYR A 353 23.10 -15.90 -5.44
N VAL A 354 22.56 -15.34 -4.35
CA VAL A 354 22.18 -16.13 -3.16
C VAL A 354 21.09 -17.14 -3.46
N ALA A 355 20.07 -16.75 -4.23
CA ALA A 355 19.00 -17.65 -4.64
C ALA A 355 19.54 -18.81 -5.51
N ALA A 356 20.39 -18.49 -6.49
CA ALA A 356 21.08 -19.49 -7.30
C ALA A 356 21.90 -20.44 -6.42
N CYS A 357 22.66 -19.89 -5.47
CA CYS A 357 23.50 -20.62 -4.54
C CYS A 357 22.73 -21.64 -3.69
N GLN A 358 21.66 -21.16 -3.03
CA GLN A 358 20.82 -21.97 -2.16
C GLN A 358 20.10 -23.07 -2.94
N SER A 359 19.76 -22.82 -4.21
CA SER A 359 19.16 -23.83 -5.08
C SER A 359 20.06 -25.05 -5.33
N GLN A 360 21.38 -24.89 -5.18
CA GLN A 360 22.37 -25.96 -5.28
C GLN A 360 22.71 -26.59 -3.91
N GLY A 361 22.01 -26.19 -2.83
CA GLY A 361 22.25 -26.68 -1.47
C GLY A 361 23.51 -26.15 -0.81
N ALA A 362 24.16 -25.14 -1.40
CA ALA A 362 25.32 -24.49 -0.80
C ALA A 362 24.91 -23.58 0.36
N ALA A 363 25.68 -23.63 1.46
CA ALA A 363 25.40 -22.83 2.65
C ALA A 363 25.81 -21.37 2.47
N VAL A 364 24.87 -20.44 2.70
CA VAL A 364 25.10 -18.99 2.66
C VAL A 364 25.12 -18.45 4.10
N ARG A 365 26.18 -17.72 4.47
CA ARG A 365 26.26 -17.06 5.79
C ARG A 365 25.51 -15.71 5.77
N PRO A 366 25.10 -15.16 6.93
CA PRO A 366 24.43 -13.87 6.99
C PRO A 366 25.24 -12.77 6.30
N TRP A 367 24.63 -12.10 5.32
CA TRP A 367 25.26 -11.07 4.50
C TRP A 367 24.52 -9.72 4.59
N ARG A 368 23.23 -9.73 4.95
CA ARG A 368 22.44 -8.53 5.27
C ARG A 368 22.77 -8.02 6.67
N THR A 369 22.89 -6.70 6.80
CA THR A 369 23.13 -6.00 8.08
C THR A 369 22.24 -4.76 8.19
N ALA A 370 22.18 -4.15 9.38
CA ALA A 370 21.43 -2.89 9.56
C ALA A 370 21.93 -1.73 8.68
N ALA A 371 23.18 -1.78 8.20
CA ALA A 371 23.80 -0.75 7.37
C ALA A 371 24.01 -1.15 5.90
N PHE A 372 23.65 -2.38 5.52
CA PHE A 372 23.86 -2.92 4.18
C PHE A 372 22.79 -3.96 3.86
N CYS A 373 21.95 -3.67 2.88
CA CYS A 373 20.86 -4.55 2.46
C CYS A 373 19.88 -4.92 3.58
N SER A 374 19.57 -3.95 4.45
CA SER A 374 18.63 -4.11 5.56
C SER A 374 17.21 -4.33 5.04
N THR A 375 16.54 -5.38 5.48
CA THR A 375 15.13 -5.67 5.18
C THR A 375 14.22 -4.88 6.12
N GLY A 376 13.97 -3.60 5.79
CA GLY A 376 12.99 -2.76 6.48
C GLY A 376 11.60 -2.89 5.85
N GLY A 377 10.88 -3.99 6.09
CA GLY A 377 9.46 -4.14 5.71
C GLY A 377 8.51 -3.70 6.84
N PRO A 378 7.27 -3.26 6.53
CA PRO A 378 6.31 -2.74 7.50
C PRO A 378 5.73 -3.88 8.37
N GLY A 379 5.62 -3.63 9.68
CA GLY A 379 4.98 -4.55 10.63
C GLY A 379 5.97 -5.46 11.35
N GLY A 380 6.00 -5.35 12.69
CA GLY A 380 6.98 -6.03 13.53
C GLY A 380 6.87 -7.56 13.45
N LEU A 381 7.93 -8.19 12.94
CA LEU A 381 8.26 -9.58 13.24
C LEU A 381 9.73 -9.66 13.67
N GLY A 382 9.96 -10.28 14.82
CA GLY A 382 11.26 -10.46 15.44
C GLY A 382 12.21 -11.22 14.51
N ARG A 383 13.45 -10.74 14.40
CA ARG A 383 14.43 -11.21 13.41
C ARG A 383 15.34 -12.27 14.02
N VAL A 384 15.41 -13.45 13.40
CA VAL A 384 16.61 -14.30 13.43
C VAL A 384 16.93 -14.77 12.02
N TRP A 385 18.10 -14.39 11.53
CA TRP A 385 18.69 -14.90 10.29
C TRP A 385 19.82 -15.85 10.68
N GLY A 386 19.54 -17.14 10.61
CA GLY A 386 20.48 -18.23 10.82
C GLY A 386 19.88 -19.49 10.24
N GLY A 387 20.63 -20.22 9.42
CA GLY A 387 20.17 -21.48 8.86
C GLY A 387 19.76 -22.45 9.96
N PHE A 388 18.48 -22.80 10.01
CA PHE A 388 17.85 -24.03 10.46
C PHE A 388 16.34 -23.74 10.55
N GLY A 389 15.52 -24.46 9.78
CA GLY A 389 14.07 -24.37 9.90
C GLY A 389 13.33 -24.80 8.64
N GLY A 390 13.16 -26.11 8.44
CA GLY A 390 12.06 -26.60 7.62
C GLY A 390 10.75 -26.07 8.24
N GLN A 391 10.01 -25.26 7.50
CA GLN A 391 8.71 -24.79 7.98
C GLN A 391 7.74 -25.97 8.02
N ARG A 392 7.17 -26.24 9.20
CA ARG A 392 5.86 -26.89 9.30
C ARG A 392 4.80 -25.89 8.86
N GLY A 393 4.45 -25.92 7.57
CA GLY A 393 3.10 -25.53 7.17
C GLY A 393 2.11 -26.53 7.75
N THR A 394 0.93 -26.09 8.16
CA THR A 394 -0.15 -26.94 8.71
C THR A 394 -0.77 -27.92 7.70
N TRP A 395 -0.14 -28.11 6.54
CA TRP A 395 -0.52 -29.04 5.48
C TRP A 395 -0.11 -30.49 5.73
N GLY A 396 -0.03 -30.89 7.00
CA GLY A 396 0.34 -32.25 7.37
C GLY A 396 0.02 -32.58 8.82
N LEU A 397 -1.24 -32.95 9.11
CA LEU A 397 -1.50 -34.01 10.09
C LEU A 397 -1.28 -35.41 9.47
N GLY A 398 -0.66 -35.47 8.29
CA GLY A 398 -0.04 -36.64 7.70
C GLY A 398 1.47 -36.57 7.87
N ASN A 399 2.06 -37.71 8.21
CA ASN A 399 3.48 -37.94 8.41
C ASN A 399 4.26 -37.79 7.07
N GLU A 400 4.33 -36.58 6.51
CA GLU A 400 5.29 -36.29 5.43
C GLU A 400 6.68 -36.13 6.05
N ASP A 401 7.47 -37.17 5.85
CA ASP A 401 8.90 -37.25 6.11
C ASP A 401 9.61 -36.01 5.54
N CYS A 402 10.02 -35.08 6.40
CA CYS A 402 11.11 -34.17 6.10
C CYS A 402 12.45 -34.89 6.33
N SER A 403 12.64 -36.04 5.68
CA SER A 403 13.91 -36.76 5.64
C SER A 403 14.78 -36.32 4.47
N ASP A 404 14.24 -35.51 3.55
CA ASP A 404 15.00 -34.94 2.45
C ASP A 404 15.43 -33.51 2.81
N ALA A 405 16.70 -33.22 2.60
CA ALA A 405 17.31 -31.92 2.85
C ALA A 405 16.74 -30.87 1.89
N SER A 406 15.48 -30.46 2.10
CA SER A 406 14.85 -29.38 1.35
C SER A 406 15.72 -28.14 1.54
N THR A 407 16.34 -27.70 0.44
CA THR A 407 17.32 -26.63 0.38
C THR A 407 16.83 -25.38 1.11
N CYS A 408 17.55 -24.97 2.16
CA CYS A 408 17.21 -23.79 2.93
C CYS A 408 17.26 -22.54 2.04
N SER A 409 16.15 -21.81 1.94
CA SER A 409 16.09 -20.53 1.25
C SER A 409 16.03 -19.37 2.25
N GLU A 410 16.61 -18.23 1.87
CA GLU A 410 16.60 -17.04 2.72
C GLU A 410 15.19 -16.43 2.80
N GLY A 411 14.77 -15.96 3.98
CA GLY A 411 13.48 -15.29 4.15
C GLY A 411 13.05 -15.03 5.59
N CYS A 412 11.81 -14.59 5.75
CA CYS A 412 11.17 -14.39 7.06
C CYS A 412 10.38 -15.63 7.47
N PHE A 413 10.54 -16.04 8.72
CA PHE A 413 9.95 -17.26 9.26
C PHE A 413 9.17 -16.93 10.53
N CYS A 414 8.12 -17.70 10.83
CA CYS A 414 7.42 -17.57 12.10
C CYS A 414 8.23 -18.20 13.24
N ASP A 415 8.14 -17.59 14.42
CA ASP A 415 8.74 -18.13 15.63
C ASP A 415 8.13 -19.51 15.97
N PRO A 416 8.90 -20.40 16.63
CA PRO A 416 8.38 -21.70 17.06
C PRO A 416 7.04 -21.58 17.82
N GLY A 417 6.04 -22.34 17.38
CA GLY A 417 4.68 -22.32 17.94
C GLY A 417 3.69 -21.40 17.22
N PHE A 418 4.16 -20.59 16.28
CA PHE A 418 3.33 -19.77 15.38
C PHE A 418 3.40 -20.30 13.95
N PHE A 419 2.29 -20.17 13.24
CA PHE A 419 2.10 -20.64 11.87
C PHE A 419 1.74 -19.48 10.97
N ARG A 420 2.20 -19.52 9.73
CA ARG A 420 1.92 -18.46 8.76
C ARG A 420 0.45 -18.52 8.32
N SER A 421 -0.24 -17.39 8.41
CA SER A 421 -1.59 -17.17 7.91
C SER A 421 -1.61 -15.84 7.16
N GLY A 422 -1.58 -15.90 5.83
CA GLY A 422 -1.38 -14.70 5.00
C GLY A 422 0.01 -14.08 5.27
N ASP A 423 0.03 -12.82 5.68
CA ASP A 423 1.21 -12.04 6.06
C ASP A 423 1.48 -12.04 7.58
N HIS A 424 0.73 -12.81 8.37
CA HIS A 424 0.85 -12.87 9.82
C HIS A 424 1.31 -14.22 10.33
N CYS A 425 1.95 -14.22 11.51
CA CYS A 425 2.26 -15.42 12.27
C CYS A 425 1.25 -15.57 13.41
N VAL A 426 0.44 -16.63 13.36
CA VAL A 426 -0.68 -16.85 14.28
C VAL A 426 -0.56 -18.20 14.99
N PRO A 427 -1.06 -18.34 16.23
CA PRO A 427 -1.18 -19.64 16.89
C PRO A 427 -2.14 -20.56 16.12
N LEU A 428 -1.98 -21.88 16.28
CA LEU A 428 -2.76 -22.90 15.58
C LEU A 428 -4.30 -22.68 15.57
N PRO A 429 -4.97 -22.28 16.67
CA PRO A 429 -6.41 -22.05 16.68
C PRO A 429 -6.88 -20.87 15.80
N GLN A 430 -5.96 -19.97 15.44
CA GLN A 430 -6.20 -18.79 14.62
C GLN A 430 -5.80 -19.00 13.15
N CYS A 431 -5.33 -20.20 12.79
CA CYS A 431 -5.10 -20.55 11.40
C CYS A 431 -6.41 -20.49 10.59
N GLY A 432 -6.27 -20.20 9.31
CA GLY A 432 -7.37 -20.19 8.35
C GLY A 432 -7.85 -21.58 7.96
N CYS A 433 -8.73 -21.60 6.97
CA CYS A 433 -9.42 -22.77 6.47
C CYS A 433 -8.90 -23.13 5.08
N VAL A 434 -9.11 -24.38 4.70
CA VAL A 434 -8.76 -24.86 3.36
C VAL A 434 -10.01 -25.44 2.72
N LEU A 435 -10.31 -24.99 1.51
CA LEU A 435 -11.34 -25.57 0.66
C LEU A 435 -10.75 -25.80 -0.73
N GLU A 436 -10.83 -27.04 -1.21
CA GLU A 436 -10.35 -27.44 -2.55
C GLU A 436 -8.93 -26.95 -2.88
N GLY A 437 -8.03 -27.05 -1.89
CA GLY A 437 -6.64 -26.65 -2.07
C GLY A 437 -6.38 -25.13 -1.97
N ARG A 438 -7.41 -24.30 -1.76
CA ARG A 438 -7.31 -22.85 -1.55
C ARG A 438 -7.29 -22.51 -0.06
N TYR A 439 -6.36 -21.65 0.35
CA TYR A 439 -6.26 -21.18 1.72
C TYR A 439 -7.06 -19.88 1.94
N TYR A 440 -7.84 -19.82 3.02
CA TYR A 440 -8.68 -18.70 3.40
C TYR A 440 -8.38 -18.27 4.85
N PRO A 441 -7.94 -17.04 5.11
CA PRO A 441 -7.71 -16.56 6.48
C PRO A 441 -8.97 -16.62 7.35
N ARG A 442 -8.81 -16.74 8.68
CA ARG A 442 -9.94 -16.75 9.62
C ARG A 442 -10.80 -15.49 9.47
N GLY A 443 -12.12 -15.68 9.48
CA GLY A 443 -13.12 -14.61 9.42
C GLY A 443 -13.46 -14.12 8.01
N VAL A 444 -12.77 -14.59 6.96
CA VAL A 444 -13.11 -14.20 5.59
C VAL A 444 -14.37 -14.91 5.10
N GLN A 445 -15.21 -14.17 4.39
CA GLN A 445 -16.37 -14.70 3.68
C GLN A 445 -16.06 -14.72 2.18
N PHE A 446 -16.46 -15.78 1.48
CA PHE A 446 -16.12 -15.95 0.05
C PHE A 446 -17.11 -16.84 -0.69
N TYR A 447 -17.09 -16.73 -2.02
CA TYR A 447 -17.73 -17.67 -2.94
C TYR A 447 -16.66 -18.65 -3.47
N PRO A 448 -16.85 -19.97 -3.34
CA PRO A 448 -15.85 -20.95 -3.76
C PRO A 448 -15.71 -21.01 -5.29
N GLU A 449 -16.82 -20.88 -6.02
CA GLU A 449 -16.86 -21.00 -7.48
C GLU A 449 -18.07 -20.27 -8.12
N PRO A 450 -18.01 -19.98 -9.43
CA PRO A 450 -19.19 -19.58 -10.20
C PRO A 450 -20.24 -20.69 -10.20
N PRO A 451 -21.55 -20.40 -10.16
CA PRO A 451 -22.20 -19.08 -10.32
C PRO A 451 -22.55 -18.38 -8.99
N CYS A 452 -21.70 -18.48 -7.95
CA CYS A 452 -21.89 -17.79 -6.67
C CYS A 452 -23.16 -18.25 -5.91
N THR A 453 -23.52 -19.53 -6.02
CA THR A 453 -24.69 -20.17 -5.37
C THR A 453 -24.40 -20.75 -3.99
N GLN A 454 -23.19 -20.56 -3.48
CA GLN A 454 -22.78 -20.98 -2.15
C GLN A 454 -21.84 -19.93 -1.55
N ARG A 455 -22.12 -19.49 -0.33
CA ARG A 455 -21.24 -18.57 0.41
C ARG A 455 -20.66 -19.28 1.63
N CYS A 456 -19.35 -19.19 1.79
CA CYS A 456 -18.61 -19.82 2.87
C CYS A 456 -17.95 -18.79 3.79
N VAL A 457 -17.82 -19.13 5.07
CA VAL A 457 -17.07 -18.37 6.07
C VAL A 457 -16.06 -19.29 6.75
N CYS A 458 -14.83 -18.80 6.91
CA CYS A 458 -13.81 -19.51 7.67
C CYS A 458 -13.91 -19.19 9.18
N SER A 459 -14.26 -20.20 9.99
CA SER A 459 -14.45 -20.10 11.43
C SER A 459 -13.24 -20.60 12.24
N GLU A 460 -13.38 -20.70 13.57
CA GLU A 460 -12.28 -21.08 14.46
C GLU A 460 -11.80 -22.52 14.25
N ASN A 461 -10.52 -22.77 14.54
CA ASN A 461 -9.87 -24.08 14.37
C ASN A 461 -9.92 -24.63 12.93
N GLY A 462 -10.00 -23.77 11.92
CA GLY A 462 -10.09 -24.17 10.52
C GLY A 462 -11.46 -24.72 10.10
N GLY A 463 -12.51 -24.48 10.91
CA GLY A 463 -13.88 -24.85 10.57
C GLY A 463 -14.40 -24.07 9.36
N LEU A 464 -15.10 -24.75 8.45
CA LEU A 464 -15.69 -24.12 7.27
C LEU A 464 -17.21 -24.19 7.35
N GLU A 465 -17.86 -23.03 7.31
CA GLU A 465 -19.32 -22.91 7.34
C GLU A 465 -19.81 -22.38 5.99
N CYS A 466 -20.46 -23.23 5.20
CA CYS A 466 -20.98 -22.86 3.88
C CYS A 466 -22.50 -22.94 3.84
N HIS A 467 -23.12 -21.89 3.30
CA HIS A 467 -24.57 -21.77 3.15
C HIS A 467 -24.95 -21.56 1.68
N PRO A 468 -26.01 -22.20 1.18
CA PRO A 468 -26.50 -21.95 -0.17
C PRO A 468 -27.02 -20.52 -0.32
N THR A 469 -26.80 -19.94 -1.49
CA THR A 469 -27.29 -18.62 -1.90
C THR A 469 -28.07 -18.75 -3.22
N PRO A 470 -29.01 -17.85 -3.52
CA PRO A 470 -29.77 -17.88 -4.78
C PRO A 470 -28.95 -17.50 -6.04
N GLY A 471 -27.63 -17.31 -5.93
CA GLY A 471 -26.78 -16.71 -6.96
C GLY A 471 -26.81 -15.18 -6.90
N CYS A 472 -26.12 -14.54 -7.85
CA CYS A 472 -26.08 -13.08 -7.95
C CYS A 472 -27.43 -12.49 -8.36
N SER A 473 -27.74 -11.27 -7.92
CA SER A 473 -28.97 -10.56 -8.29
C SER A 473 -28.96 -10.16 -9.78
N GLY A 474 -30.11 -9.71 -10.32
CA GLY A 474 -30.25 -9.39 -11.76
C GLY A 474 -29.30 -8.30 -12.27
N ASP A 475 -28.91 -7.37 -11.39
CA ASP A 475 -27.98 -6.27 -11.67
C ASP A 475 -26.51 -6.64 -11.39
N GLU A 476 -26.26 -7.89 -11.00
CA GLU A 476 -24.95 -8.45 -10.69
C GLU A 476 -24.60 -9.60 -11.65
N GLU A 477 -23.31 -9.89 -11.72
CA GLU A 477 -22.79 -11.03 -12.46
C GLU A 477 -21.76 -11.74 -11.60
N CYS A 478 -21.83 -13.07 -11.51
CA CYS A 478 -20.82 -13.83 -10.78
C CYS A 478 -19.52 -13.82 -11.58
N THR A 479 -18.65 -12.88 -11.29
CA THR A 479 -17.41 -12.68 -12.01
C THR A 479 -16.30 -12.24 -11.06
N VAL A 480 -15.06 -12.37 -11.54
CA VAL A 480 -13.88 -12.00 -10.80
C VAL A 480 -13.58 -10.53 -11.05
N ARG A 481 -13.57 -9.71 -9.99
CA ARG A 481 -13.24 -8.28 -10.07
C ARG A 481 -12.22 -7.92 -9.01
N ASP A 482 -11.15 -7.22 -9.41
CA ASP A 482 -10.02 -6.88 -8.54
C ASP A 482 -9.46 -8.12 -7.80
N GLY A 483 -9.43 -9.27 -8.48
CA GLY A 483 -8.96 -10.53 -7.90
C GLY A 483 -9.95 -11.24 -6.97
N VAL A 484 -11.16 -10.74 -6.76
CA VAL A 484 -12.15 -11.36 -5.88
C VAL A 484 -13.30 -11.92 -6.72
N LEU A 485 -13.60 -13.21 -6.55
CA LEU A 485 -14.82 -13.80 -7.09
C LEU A 485 -16.00 -13.39 -6.20
N GLY A 486 -17.00 -12.79 -6.81
CA GLY A 486 -18.23 -12.43 -6.11
C GLY A 486 -19.33 -12.09 -7.10
N CYS A 487 -20.32 -11.36 -6.62
CA CYS A 487 -21.40 -10.80 -7.42
C CYS A 487 -21.17 -9.31 -7.65
N PRO A 488 -20.07 -8.88 -8.31
CA PRO A 488 -19.92 -7.48 -8.59
C PRO A 488 -21.03 -7.03 -9.55
N PRO A 489 -21.42 -5.77 -9.47
CA PRO A 489 -22.57 -5.31 -10.21
C PRO A 489 -22.16 -4.94 -11.65
N ARG A 490 -23.07 -5.11 -12.61
CA ARG A 490 -22.78 -5.12 -14.06
C ARG A 490 -22.19 -3.81 -14.60
N THR A 491 -22.43 -2.65 -13.98
CA THR A 491 -21.91 -1.35 -14.44
C THR A 491 -21.57 -0.41 -13.27
N CYS A 492 -20.33 0.11 -13.21
CA CYS A 492 -20.06 1.29 -12.38
C CYS A 492 -20.77 2.50 -13.00
N ARG A 493 -21.28 3.42 -12.17
CA ARG A 493 -21.74 4.73 -12.65
C ARG A 493 -20.83 5.83 -12.13
N GLN A 494 -20.86 6.96 -12.83
CA GLN A 494 -20.02 8.11 -12.54
C GLN A 494 -20.87 9.30 -12.16
N CYS A 495 -20.52 9.92 -11.05
CA CYS A 495 -20.93 11.28 -10.71
C CYS A 495 -19.77 12.21 -11.02
N GLN A 496 -20.06 13.39 -11.57
CA GLN A 496 -19.02 14.28 -12.05
C GLN A 496 -19.28 15.72 -11.66
N LEU A 497 -18.23 16.41 -11.26
CA LEU A 497 -18.18 17.86 -11.16
C LEU A 497 -17.43 18.38 -12.38
N LEU A 498 -18.15 19.10 -13.22
CA LEU A 498 -17.67 19.52 -14.54
C LEU A 498 -16.98 20.90 -14.50
N GLY A 499 -16.97 21.56 -13.33
CA GLY A 499 -16.51 22.93 -13.14
C GLY A 499 -17.61 23.99 -13.34
N ALA A 500 -17.33 25.23 -12.96
CA ALA A 500 -18.30 26.35 -12.94
C ALA A 500 -19.65 25.96 -12.29
N GLY A 501 -19.59 25.16 -11.23
CA GLY A 501 -20.76 24.69 -10.50
C GLY A 501 -21.65 23.68 -11.24
N ALA A 502 -21.27 23.20 -12.43
CA ALA A 502 -21.99 22.16 -13.15
C ALA A 502 -21.66 20.78 -12.57
N TYR A 503 -22.67 19.90 -12.47
CA TYR A 503 -22.47 18.52 -12.07
C TYR A 503 -23.41 17.56 -12.82
N SER A 504 -23.02 16.29 -12.86
CA SER A 504 -23.89 15.19 -13.26
C SER A 504 -23.97 14.13 -12.16
N THR A 505 -25.16 13.64 -11.86
CA THR A 505 -25.39 12.55 -10.89
C THR A 505 -25.00 11.19 -11.46
N PHE A 506 -25.06 10.15 -10.63
CA PHE A 506 -24.85 8.78 -11.07
C PHE A 506 -25.85 8.31 -12.14
N ASP A 507 -27.07 8.84 -12.11
CA ASP A 507 -28.15 8.44 -13.02
C ASP A 507 -28.25 9.37 -14.23
N GLY A 508 -27.35 10.36 -14.32
CA GLY A 508 -27.20 11.25 -15.47
C GLY A 508 -28.01 12.54 -15.39
N HIS A 509 -28.61 12.86 -14.24
CA HIS A 509 -29.22 14.17 -13.99
C HIS A 509 -28.15 15.27 -14.08
N LEU A 510 -28.44 16.37 -14.77
CA LEU A 510 -27.51 17.48 -14.95
C LEU A 510 -27.98 18.69 -14.13
N GLY A 511 -27.18 19.05 -13.13
CA GLY A 511 -27.48 20.15 -12.22
C GLY A 511 -26.48 21.31 -12.28
N SER A 512 -26.80 22.37 -11.56
CA SER A 512 -25.88 23.50 -11.37
C SER A 512 -26.00 24.13 -9.99
N PHE A 513 -24.88 24.50 -9.40
CA PHE A 513 -24.80 25.25 -8.15
C PHE A 513 -23.77 26.37 -8.27
N GLY A 514 -24.22 27.62 -8.28
CA GLY A 514 -23.35 28.79 -8.48
C GLY A 514 -22.97 29.49 -7.18
N GLY A 515 -22.33 28.86 -6.21
CA GLY A 515 -22.14 29.46 -4.88
C GLY A 515 -20.82 29.11 -4.20
N SER A 516 -20.54 29.75 -3.06
CA SER A 516 -19.50 29.29 -2.14
C SER A 516 -20.15 28.39 -1.09
N CYS A 517 -19.74 27.12 -1.02
CA CYS A 517 -20.29 26.19 -0.03
C CYS A 517 -19.44 24.93 0.14
N THR A 518 -19.67 24.20 1.22
CA THR A 518 -19.24 22.80 1.37
C THR A 518 -20.40 21.88 1.04
N LEU A 519 -20.26 21.04 0.02
CA LEU A 519 -21.30 20.15 -0.49
C LEU A 519 -20.92 18.68 -0.25
N PRO A 520 -21.80 17.88 0.39
CA PRO A 520 -21.62 16.43 0.42
C PRO A 520 -21.91 15.87 -0.97
N LEU A 521 -20.90 15.29 -1.62
CA LEU A 521 -21.06 14.64 -2.92
C LEU A 521 -21.61 13.23 -2.77
N LEU A 522 -21.02 12.47 -1.85
CA LEU A 522 -21.36 11.09 -1.55
C LEU A 522 -21.31 10.87 -0.05
N GLU A 523 -22.38 10.32 0.49
CA GLU A 523 -22.41 9.72 1.83
C GLU A 523 -22.91 8.28 1.72
N LEU A 524 -22.10 7.35 2.20
CA LEU A 524 -22.47 5.96 2.40
C LEU A 524 -22.58 5.72 3.91
N GLU A 525 -23.82 5.56 4.39
CA GLU A 525 -24.12 5.41 5.82
C GLU A 525 -23.45 4.16 6.43
N ARG A 526 -23.36 4.15 7.77
CA ARG A 526 -22.78 3.07 8.57
C ARG A 526 -23.56 1.76 8.36
N GLY A 527 -22.84 0.64 8.29
CA GLY A 527 -23.46 -0.68 8.25
C GLY A 527 -24.11 -1.08 9.56
N GLU A 528 -24.88 -2.15 9.54
CA GLU A 528 -25.27 -2.80 10.79
C GLU A 528 -24.02 -3.16 11.60
N PRO A 529 -24.08 -3.13 12.95
CA PRO A 529 -22.92 -3.36 13.80
C PRO A 529 -22.17 -4.69 13.53
N GLU A 530 -22.88 -5.69 13.00
CA GLU A 530 -22.33 -7.01 12.65
C GLU A 530 -21.49 -7.01 11.35
N GLU A 531 -21.65 -6.02 10.47
CA GLU A 531 -20.89 -5.92 9.21
C GLU A 531 -19.53 -5.22 9.37
N GLY A 532 -19.30 -4.49 10.46
CA GLY A 532 -18.01 -3.82 10.72
C GLY A 532 -17.61 -2.72 9.70
N LEU A 533 -18.54 -2.26 8.86
CA LEU A 533 -18.28 -1.32 7.77
C LEU A 533 -18.41 0.14 8.23
N GLU A 534 -17.30 0.86 8.20
CA GLU A 534 -17.22 2.30 8.52
C GLU A 534 -17.88 3.17 7.44
N PRO A 535 -18.42 4.36 7.81
CA PRO A 535 -19.01 5.28 6.84
C PRO A 535 -17.95 5.83 5.89
N ILE A 536 -18.33 6.04 4.63
CA ILE A 536 -17.51 6.69 3.61
C ILE A 536 -18.19 7.99 3.22
N THR A 537 -17.47 9.10 3.32
CA THR A 537 -17.98 10.42 2.88
C THR A 537 -17.00 11.09 1.93
N VAL A 538 -17.56 11.76 0.92
CA VAL A 538 -16.84 12.62 -0.02
C VAL A 538 -17.51 13.99 0.01
N ALA A 539 -16.77 14.99 0.44
CA ALA A 539 -17.24 16.37 0.50
C ALA A 539 -16.37 17.28 -0.37
N LEU A 540 -17.01 18.27 -0.96
CA LEU A 540 -16.39 19.29 -1.80
C LEU A 540 -16.53 20.65 -1.14
N GLU A 541 -15.43 21.37 -1.00
CA GLU A 541 -15.45 22.80 -0.70
C GLU A 541 -15.26 23.57 -2.01
N GLN A 542 -16.14 24.53 -2.26
CA GLN A 542 -16.04 25.43 -3.40
C GLN A 542 -16.23 26.89 -2.98
N GLU A 543 -15.56 27.77 -3.71
CA GLU A 543 -15.71 29.22 -3.62
C GLU A 543 -16.05 29.78 -4.99
N ASN A 544 -17.13 30.55 -5.10
CA ASN A 544 -17.62 31.10 -6.36
C ASN A 544 -17.76 30.06 -7.49
N ALA A 545 -18.27 28.86 -7.13
CA ALA A 545 -18.44 27.72 -8.03
C ALA A 545 -17.12 27.12 -8.57
N GLU A 546 -15.98 27.45 -7.97
CA GLU A 546 -14.69 26.81 -8.23
C GLU A 546 -14.28 25.94 -7.05
N VAL A 547 -13.87 24.70 -7.36
CA VAL A 547 -13.40 23.73 -6.36
C VAL A 547 -12.17 24.29 -5.65
N GLN A 548 -12.15 24.24 -4.32
CA GLN A 548 -10.98 24.58 -3.51
C GLN A 548 -10.38 23.33 -2.87
N ARG A 549 -11.24 22.40 -2.47
CA ARG A 549 -10.81 21.21 -1.72
C ARG A 549 -11.77 20.05 -1.94
N VAL A 550 -11.20 18.86 -2.05
CA VAL A 550 -11.94 17.59 -1.98
C VAL A 550 -11.51 16.86 -0.71
N THR A 551 -12.45 16.54 0.16
CA THR A 551 -12.22 15.82 1.41
C THR A 551 -12.87 14.44 1.33
N VAL A 552 -12.10 13.40 1.62
CA VAL A 552 -12.56 12.01 1.66
C VAL A 552 -12.32 11.45 3.06
N VAL A 553 -13.36 10.96 3.71
CA VAL A 553 -13.25 10.21 4.96
C VAL A 553 -13.59 8.76 4.68
N ALA A 554 -12.64 7.86 4.91
CA ALA A 554 -12.82 6.42 4.70
C ALA A 554 -11.86 5.63 5.60
N HIS A 555 -12.33 4.52 6.18
CA HIS A 555 -11.54 3.63 7.05
C HIS A 555 -10.79 4.40 8.18
N GLY A 556 -11.47 5.36 8.80
CA GLY A 556 -10.97 6.14 9.92
C GLY A 556 -9.80 7.06 9.56
N VAL A 557 -9.65 7.42 8.28
CA VAL A 557 -8.66 8.39 7.81
C VAL A 557 -9.35 9.48 7.01
N THR A 558 -8.90 10.71 7.19
CA THR A 558 -9.33 11.87 6.41
C THR A 558 -8.23 12.23 5.41
N VAL A 559 -8.52 12.12 4.12
CA VAL A 559 -7.63 12.56 3.04
C VAL A 559 -8.20 13.82 2.41
N VAL A 560 -7.37 14.85 2.31
CA VAL A 560 -7.73 16.15 1.74
C VAL A 560 -6.84 16.44 0.54
N MET A 561 -7.48 16.76 -0.58
CA MET A 561 -6.85 17.17 -1.84
C MET A 561 -7.17 18.64 -2.10
N ASP A 562 -6.24 19.54 -1.76
CA ASP A 562 -6.39 20.97 -1.99
C ASP A 562 -6.09 21.35 -3.46
N ARG A 563 -6.75 22.39 -3.97
CA ARG A 563 -6.53 22.95 -5.31
C ARG A 563 -5.10 23.45 -5.48
N GLY A 564 -4.52 23.24 -6.67
CA GLY A 564 -3.17 23.73 -7.02
C GLY A 564 -2.01 22.93 -6.43
N HIS A 565 -2.27 22.00 -5.51
CA HIS A 565 -1.27 21.16 -4.87
C HIS A 565 -1.17 19.78 -5.55
N GLN A 566 -0.40 19.69 -6.63
CA GLN A 566 -0.12 18.40 -7.28
C GLN A 566 0.93 17.59 -6.51
N TRP A 567 0.91 16.26 -6.68
CA TRP A 567 1.89 15.32 -6.07
C TRP A 567 1.87 15.21 -4.54
N GLU A 568 0.95 15.91 -3.88
CA GLU A 568 0.80 15.88 -2.43
C GLU A 568 -0.68 15.87 -2.00
N VAL A 569 -0.92 15.36 -0.80
CA VAL A 569 -2.21 15.38 -0.11
C VAL A 569 -2.01 15.57 1.39
N MET A 570 -3.07 15.98 2.08
CA MET A 570 -3.09 16.03 3.54
C MET A 570 -3.83 14.80 4.08
N VAL A 571 -3.20 14.06 4.98
CA VAL A 571 -3.74 12.87 5.65
C VAL A 571 -3.85 13.17 7.14
N ASP A 572 -5.07 13.19 7.68
CA ASP A 572 -5.37 13.58 9.06
C ASP A 572 -4.71 14.93 9.47
N GLY A 573 -4.64 15.85 8.50
CA GLY A 573 -4.03 17.18 8.66
C GLY A 573 -2.51 17.23 8.48
N GLU A 574 -1.83 16.12 8.22
CA GLU A 574 -0.39 16.07 7.94
C GLU A 574 -0.12 15.95 6.44
N ARG A 575 0.92 16.60 5.91
CA ARG A 575 1.27 16.63 4.48
C ARG A 575 2.05 15.39 4.08
N HIS A 576 1.63 14.75 2.99
CA HIS A 576 2.27 13.56 2.44
C HIS A 576 2.51 13.71 0.93
N LEU A 577 3.69 13.30 0.48
CA LEU A 577 4.00 13.14 -0.94
C LEU A 577 3.37 11.83 -1.47
N LEU A 578 2.95 11.86 -2.73
CA LEU A 578 2.37 10.73 -3.45
C LEU A 578 3.44 9.96 -4.22
N PRO A 579 3.23 8.66 -4.51
CA PRO A 579 2.13 7.78 -4.09
C PRO A 579 2.19 7.33 -2.61
N LEU A 580 1.02 6.97 -2.04
CA LEU A 580 0.92 6.42 -0.68
C LEU A 580 -0.25 5.43 -0.52
N TRP A 581 -0.04 4.44 0.34
CA TRP A 581 -1.07 3.51 0.82
C TRP A 581 -1.32 3.74 2.31
N LEU A 582 -2.59 3.70 2.71
CA LEU A 582 -3.04 3.92 4.09
C LEU A 582 -3.82 2.70 4.58
N ARG A 583 -3.85 2.50 5.91
CA ARG A 583 -4.65 1.46 6.58
C ARG A 583 -4.52 0.06 5.97
N GLY A 584 -3.28 -0.43 5.79
CA GLY A 584 -3.05 -1.78 5.23
C GLY A 584 -3.50 -1.93 3.77
N GLY A 585 -3.48 -0.84 3.01
CA GLY A 585 -3.87 -0.83 1.59
C GLY A 585 -5.37 -0.69 1.34
N ALA A 586 -6.14 -0.24 2.33
CA ALA A 586 -7.58 0.02 2.17
C ALA A 586 -7.85 1.35 1.45
N VAL A 587 -6.97 2.34 1.61
CA VAL A 587 -7.05 3.63 0.90
C VAL A 587 -5.72 3.88 0.20
N GLY A 588 -5.77 4.06 -1.12
CA GLY A 588 -4.61 4.38 -1.95
C GLY A 588 -4.75 5.75 -2.58
N VAL A 589 -3.66 6.53 -2.60
CA VAL A 589 -3.63 7.83 -3.25
C VAL A 589 -2.39 7.95 -4.14
N ALA A 590 -2.58 8.35 -5.39
CA ALA A 590 -1.50 8.50 -6.36
C ALA A 590 -1.74 9.67 -7.31
N GLN A 591 -0.67 10.11 -7.96
CA GLN A 591 -0.74 11.07 -9.08
C GLN A 591 -0.73 10.29 -10.40
N VAL A 592 -1.80 10.38 -11.19
CA VAL A 592 -1.95 9.77 -12.52
C VAL A 592 -2.12 10.85 -13.59
N GLY A 593 -1.10 11.03 -14.44
CA GLY A 593 -0.99 12.19 -15.30
C GLY A 593 -1.08 13.49 -14.49
N SER A 594 -1.95 14.39 -14.94
CA SER A 594 -2.25 15.66 -14.26
C SER A 594 -3.25 15.53 -13.10
N HIS A 595 -3.72 14.32 -12.81
CA HIS A 595 -4.79 14.07 -11.85
C HIS A 595 -4.29 13.37 -10.58
N ARG A 596 -4.93 13.66 -9.46
CA ARG A 596 -4.82 12.85 -8.25
C ARG A 596 -5.94 11.80 -8.27
N LEU A 597 -5.56 10.55 -8.13
CA LEU A 597 -6.44 9.40 -7.99
C LEU A 597 -6.44 8.96 -6.54
N LEU A 598 -7.62 8.95 -5.93
CA LEU A 598 -7.87 8.31 -4.64
C LEU A 598 -8.77 7.10 -4.86
N GLN A 599 -8.37 5.95 -4.33
CA GLN A 599 -9.12 4.72 -4.41
C GLN A 599 -9.38 4.14 -3.02
N VAL A 600 -10.64 3.78 -2.76
CA VAL A 600 -11.06 3.10 -1.54
C VAL A 600 -11.41 1.65 -1.89
N ARG A 601 -10.85 0.68 -1.16
CA ARG A 601 -11.11 -0.75 -1.38
C ARG A 601 -12.60 -1.04 -1.19
N GLY A 602 -13.25 -1.60 -2.22
CA GLY A 602 -14.70 -1.87 -2.19
C GLY A 602 -15.59 -0.62 -2.18
N GLY A 603 -15.02 0.57 -2.42
CA GLY A 603 -15.71 1.85 -2.36
C GLY A 603 -15.49 2.72 -3.61
N PRO A 604 -15.65 4.05 -3.50
CA PRO A 604 -15.50 4.95 -4.63
C PRO A 604 -14.04 5.11 -5.09
N LYS A 605 -13.87 5.38 -6.38
CA LYS A 605 -12.65 5.95 -6.98
C LYS A 605 -12.88 7.42 -7.30
N ILE A 606 -12.00 8.29 -6.85
CA ILE A 606 -12.08 9.74 -7.04
C ILE A 606 -10.89 10.19 -7.87
N LEU A 607 -11.15 10.80 -9.03
CA LEU A 607 -10.16 11.43 -9.88
C LEU A 607 -10.35 12.94 -9.80
N TYR A 608 -9.31 13.68 -9.42
CA TYR A 608 -9.34 15.15 -9.32
C TYR A 608 -8.17 15.78 -10.07
N ASP A 609 -8.46 16.71 -10.98
CA ASP A 609 -7.45 17.43 -11.78
C ASP A 609 -6.67 18.52 -11.01
N GLY A 610 -7.04 18.77 -9.75
CA GLY A 610 -6.44 19.84 -8.95
C GLY A 610 -6.90 21.25 -9.30
N LYS A 611 -7.95 21.39 -10.12
CA LYS A 611 -8.53 22.68 -10.52
C LYS A 611 -10.04 22.69 -10.33
N ALA A 612 -10.79 21.98 -11.16
CA ALA A 612 -12.26 22.10 -11.22
C ALA A 612 -12.97 20.77 -11.50
N TYR A 613 -12.27 19.78 -12.04
CA TYR A 613 -12.88 18.56 -12.53
C TYR A 613 -12.69 17.40 -11.56
N VAL A 614 -13.80 16.86 -11.05
CA VAL A 614 -13.82 15.72 -10.13
C VAL A 614 -14.70 14.63 -10.72
N VAL A 615 -14.16 13.41 -10.86
CA VAL A 615 -14.93 12.22 -11.25
C VAL A 615 -14.99 11.28 -10.07
N LEU A 616 -16.19 10.98 -9.62
CA LEU A 616 -16.45 9.97 -8.62
C LEU A 616 -17.07 8.76 -9.34
N THR A 617 -16.30 7.68 -9.42
CA THR A 617 -16.78 6.39 -9.94
C THR A 617 -17.18 5.52 -8.76
N LEU A 618 -18.45 5.13 -8.71
CA LEU A 618 -18.97 4.27 -7.66
C LEU A 618 -19.34 2.91 -8.28
N PRO A 619 -18.72 1.80 -7.82
CA PRO A 619 -19.28 0.48 -8.11
C PRO A 619 -20.66 0.38 -7.47
N PRO A 620 -21.63 -0.39 -8.02
CA PRO A 620 -22.98 -0.32 -7.46
C PRO A 620 -22.96 -0.70 -5.98
N PRO A 621 -23.40 0.23 -5.13
CA PRO A 621 -23.08 0.15 -3.71
C PRO A 621 -24.03 -0.80 -3.01
N SER A 622 -23.55 -1.47 -1.96
CA SER A 622 -24.41 -2.28 -1.07
C SER A 622 -25.43 -1.43 -0.30
N ARG A 623 -25.25 -0.10 -0.29
CA ARG A 623 -26.11 0.89 0.38
C ARG A 623 -26.45 2.00 -0.58
N ARG A 624 -27.67 2.53 -0.49
CA ARG A 624 -28.07 3.69 -1.32
C ARG A 624 -27.19 4.90 -0.97
N PRO A 625 -26.49 5.50 -1.94
CA PRO A 625 -25.74 6.71 -1.73
C PRO A 625 -26.69 7.88 -1.51
N ARG A 626 -26.23 8.87 -0.74
CA ARG A 626 -26.87 10.18 -0.62
C ARG A 626 -25.89 11.28 -0.98
N GLY A 627 -26.40 12.49 -1.20
CA GLY A 627 -25.61 13.67 -1.53
C GLY A 627 -25.91 14.20 -2.93
N LEU A 628 -25.07 15.11 -3.39
CA LEU A 628 -25.24 15.76 -4.69
C LEU A 628 -25.16 14.78 -5.88
N CYS A 629 -24.54 13.62 -5.68
CA CYS A 629 -24.40 12.61 -6.72
C CYS A 629 -25.66 11.76 -6.95
N GLY A 630 -26.74 11.99 -6.20
CA GLY A 630 -28.00 11.25 -6.35
C GLY A 630 -27.97 9.87 -5.70
N ASN A 631 -28.97 9.06 -6.00
CA ASN A 631 -29.27 7.82 -5.28
C ASN A 631 -28.89 6.52 -6.02
N PHE A 632 -28.36 6.63 -7.25
CA PHE A 632 -27.84 5.52 -8.06
C PHE A 632 -28.94 4.51 -8.48
N ASN A 633 -30.22 4.85 -8.46
CA ASN A 633 -31.29 3.89 -8.76
C ASN A 633 -31.59 3.74 -10.26
N GLY A 634 -31.07 4.65 -11.09
CA GLY A 634 -31.21 4.66 -12.55
C GLY A 634 -32.32 5.57 -13.08
N ASP A 635 -33.03 6.28 -12.22
CA ASP A 635 -34.01 7.31 -12.58
C ASP A 635 -33.44 8.72 -12.29
N PRO A 636 -32.97 9.45 -13.31
CA PRO A 636 -32.41 10.77 -13.12
C PRO A 636 -33.42 11.82 -12.61
N ASN A 637 -34.72 11.52 -12.59
CA ASN A 637 -35.73 12.50 -12.20
C ASN A 637 -35.98 12.56 -10.68
N ASP A 638 -35.51 11.57 -9.92
CA ASP A 638 -35.69 11.53 -8.47
C ASP A 638 -34.44 11.93 -7.67
N ASP A 639 -33.31 12.13 -8.34
CA ASP A 639 -32.05 12.56 -7.74
C ASP A 639 -32.15 13.92 -7.01
N ASP A 640 -32.98 14.84 -7.49
CA ASP A 640 -33.20 16.16 -6.85
C ASP A 640 -34.02 16.06 -5.55
N THR A 641 -34.76 14.96 -5.34
CA THR A 641 -35.61 14.79 -4.15
C THR A 641 -34.80 14.42 -2.90
N ASP A 642 -33.64 13.79 -3.07
CA ASP A 642 -32.70 13.49 -1.99
C ASP A 642 -31.85 14.71 -1.59
N VAL A 643 -31.63 15.67 -2.49
CA VAL A 643 -31.03 16.98 -2.15
C VAL A 643 -31.98 17.79 -1.26
N GLY A 644 -33.30 17.65 -1.46
CA GLY A 644 -34.32 18.20 -0.57
C GLY A 644 -34.39 17.53 0.81
N ALA A 645 -33.95 16.26 0.94
CA ALA A 645 -33.89 15.52 2.20
C ALA A 645 -32.69 15.93 3.08
N LEU A 646 -31.67 16.58 2.52
CA LEU A 646 -30.53 17.19 3.24
C LEU A 646 -30.88 18.51 3.93
N GLY A 647 -32.13 18.98 3.82
CA GLY A 647 -32.57 20.27 4.32
C GLY A 647 -32.13 21.42 3.41
N SER A 648 -32.61 22.63 3.69
CA SER A 648 -32.21 23.87 3.02
C SER A 648 -30.68 23.92 2.78
N PRO A 649 -30.19 24.59 1.72
CA PRO A 649 -28.74 24.70 1.47
C PRO A 649 -28.02 25.06 2.78
N PRO A 650 -26.87 24.43 3.09
CA PRO A 650 -26.13 24.68 4.32
C PRO A 650 -26.11 26.19 4.63
N PRO A 651 -26.33 26.64 5.89
CA PRO A 651 -26.64 28.03 6.23
C PRO A 651 -25.57 29.07 5.83
N ASN A 652 -24.43 28.62 5.30
CA ASN A 652 -23.32 29.44 4.80
C ASN A 652 -23.20 29.46 3.27
N CYS A 653 -24.13 28.88 2.52
CA CYS A 653 -24.07 28.93 1.06
C CYS A 653 -24.48 30.32 0.54
N THR A 654 -23.60 30.97 -0.24
CA THR A 654 -23.96 32.17 -1.00
C THR A 654 -24.43 31.78 -2.40
N HIS A 655 -25.48 32.42 -2.93
CA HIS A 655 -25.90 32.23 -4.33
C HIS A 655 -25.26 33.32 -5.21
N LEU A 656 -24.52 32.94 -6.27
CA LEU A 656 -24.21 33.84 -7.37
C LEU A 656 -25.42 34.02 -8.30
N ALA A 657 -25.44 35.18 -8.96
CA ALA A 657 -26.30 35.44 -10.09
C ALA A 657 -26.09 34.41 -11.21
N PRO A 658 -27.10 34.17 -12.08
CA PRO A 658 -26.98 33.29 -13.24
C PRO A 658 -25.77 33.64 -14.10
N ALA A 659 -25.11 32.63 -14.67
CA ALA A 659 -23.99 32.82 -15.58
C ALA A 659 -24.38 33.77 -16.75
N PRO A 660 -23.45 34.62 -17.23
CA PRO A 660 -23.74 35.55 -18.32
C PRO A 660 -24.20 34.81 -19.58
N SER A 661 -25.16 35.40 -20.30
CA SER A 661 -25.65 34.87 -21.58
C SER A 661 -24.53 34.87 -22.61
N CYS A 662 -24.23 33.72 -23.17
CA CYS A 662 -23.13 33.57 -24.11
C CYS A 662 -23.43 34.22 -25.48
N SER A 663 -22.44 34.89 -26.08
CA SER A 663 -22.52 35.21 -27.51
C SER A 663 -22.30 33.95 -28.36
N PRO A 664 -22.92 33.83 -29.54
CA PRO A 664 -22.71 32.68 -30.43
C PRO A 664 -21.24 32.40 -30.76
N ALA A 665 -20.43 33.46 -30.90
CA ALA A 665 -19.00 33.34 -31.18
C ALA A 665 -18.20 32.74 -30.01
N GLN A 666 -18.58 33.03 -28.76
CA GLN A 666 -17.96 32.46 -27.57
C GLN A 666 -18.36 30.99 -27.38
N ALA A 667 -19.63 30.65 -27.60
CA ALA A 667 -20.12 29.26 -27.51
C ALA A 667 -19.49 28.37 -28.60
N GLN A 668 -19.28 28.91 -29.80
CA GLN A 668 -18.66 28.17 -30.92
C GLN A 668 -17.27 27.64 -30.60
N ARG A 669 -16.52 28.28 -29.68
CA ARG A 669 -15.20 27.80 -29.25
C ARG A 669 -15.28 26.43 -28.58
N CYS A 670 -16.42 26.05 -28.01
CA CYS A 670 -16.63 24.76 -27.36
C CYS A 670 -17.09 23.65 -28.31
N ALA A 671 -17.49 23.99 -29.55
CA ALA A 671 -18.08 23.04 -30.49
C ALA A 671 -17.15 21.86 -30.85
N VAL A 672 -15.83 22.03 -30.72
CA VAL A 672 -14.83 20.98 -30.97
C VAL A 672 -15.04 19.72 -30.12
N LEU A 673 -15.68 19.83 -28.94
CA LEU A 673 -16.02 18.68 -28.10
C LEU A 673 -17.00 17.71 -28.75
N ALA A 674 -17.89 18.21 -29.61
CA ALA A 674 -18.92 17.42 -30.29
C ALA A 674 -18.68 17.27 -31.79
N ASP A 675 -17.53 17.72 -32.29
CA ASP A 675 -17.15 17.57 -33.69
C ASP A 675 -16.89 16.08 -34.01
N PRO A 676 -17.68 15.45 -34.90
CA PRO A 676 -17.54 14.03 -35.24
C PRO A 676 -16.24 13.70 -35.98
N GLU A 677 -15.53 14.69 -36.52
CA GLU A 677 -14.23 14.53 -37.16
C GLU A 677 -13.09 15.16 -36.32
N GLY A 678 -13.44 15.80 -35.21
CA GLY A 678 -12.50 16.48 -34.32
C GLY A 678 -11.60 15.55 -33.49
N PRO A 679 -10.64 16.12 -32.73
CA PRO A 679 -9.68 15.34 -31.93
C PRO A 679 -10.33 14.48 -30.84
N PHE A 680 -11.58 14.79 -30.49
CA PHE A 680 -12.40 14.13 -29.47
C PHE A 680 -13.35 13.05 -30.02
N ALA A 681 -13.44 12.86 -31.34
CA ALA A 681 -14.41 11.97 -31.98
C ALA A 681 -14.32 10.50 -31.50
N GLY A 682 -13.10 10.01 -31.23
CA GLY A 682 -12.87 8.67 -30.68
C GLY A 682 -13.42 8.46 -29.27
N CYS A 683 -13.88 9.53 -28.62
CA CYS A 683 -14.45 9.51 -27.29
C CYS A 683 -15.97 9.45 -27.24
N HIS A 684 -16.66 9.91 -28.29
CA HIS A 684 -18.11 10.16 -28.26
C HIS A 684 -18.93 8.90 -27.91
N GLY A 685 -18.43 7.71 -28.29
CA GLY A 685 -19.04 6.43 -27.95
C GLY A 685 -18.84 5.99 -26.50
N ALA A 686 -17.80 6.49 -25.83
CA ALA A 686 -17.51 6.19 -24.42
C ALA A 686 -18.12 7.24 -23.47
N VAL A 687 -18.05 8.52 -23.84
CA VAL A 687 -18.53 9.64 -23.05
C VAL A 687 -19.31 10.63 -23.95
N PRO A 688 -20.62 10.84 -23.73
CA PRO A 688 -21.37 11.83 -24.49
C PRO A 688 -20.89 13.27 -24.21
N PRO A 689 -20.68 14.12 -25.24
CA PRO A 689 -20.09 15.45 -25.06
C PRO A 689 -21.05 16.50 -24.46
N ARG A 690 -22.37 16.22 -24.40
CA ARG A 690 -23.42 17.19 -24.04
C ARG A 690 -23.17 17.90 -22.71
N ALA A 691 -22.83 17.16 -21.67
CA ALA A 691 -22.59 17.73 -20.34
C ALA A 691 -21.36 18.66 -20.31
N TYR A 692 -20.33 18.31 -21.07
CA TYR A 692 -19.06 19.05 -21.14
C TYR A 692 -19.14 20.27 -22.03
N LEU A 693 -20.00 20.25 -23.06
CA LEU A 693 -20.32 21.44 -23.85
C LEU A 693 -20.88 22.54 -22.95
N VAL A 694 -21.89 22.21 -22.14
CA VAL A 694 -22.53 23.17 -21.22
C VAL A 694 -21.52 23.71 -20.20
N SER A 695 -20.64 22.86 -19.67
CA SER A 695 -19.58 23.31 -18.76
C SER A 695 -18.53 24.18 -19.46
N CYS A 696 -18.09 23.79 -20.65
CA CYS A 696 -17.13 24.55 -21.45
C CYS A 696 -17.67 25.95 -21.74
N GLU A 697 -18.93 26.06 -22.15
CA GLU A 697 -19.59 27.33 -22.40
C GLU A 697 -19.56 28.20 -21.14
N ARG A 698 -19.91 27.67 -19.96
CA ARG A 698 -19.84 28.47 -18.71
C ARG A 698 -18.46 29.06 -18.42
N HIS A 699 -17.38 28.34 -18.73
CA HIS A 699 -16.02 28.87 -18.60
C HIS A 699 -15.67 29.87 -19.71
N ALA A 700 -16.01 29.56 -20.97
CA ALA A 700 -15.66 30.36 -22.14
C ALA A 700 -16.45 31.67 -22.27
N CYS A 701 -17.67 31.73 -21.71
CA CYS A 701 -18.59 32.86 -21.86
C CYS A 701 -18.39 33.98 -20.81
N ARG A 702 -17.48 33.79 -19.84
CA ARG A 702 -17.00 34.88 -18.97
C ARG A 702 -16.12 35.85 -19.79
N VAL A 703 -16.01 37.11 -19.38
CA VAL A 703 -15.13 38.09 -20.07
C VAL A 703 -13.69 37.59 -19.98
N GLY A 704 -13.05 37.31 -21.12
CA GLY A 704 -11.71 36.69 -21.17
C GLY A 704 -11.71 35.16 -20.89
N GLY A 705 -12.86 34.49 -21.01
CA GLY A 705 -13.03 33.08 -20.67
C GLY A 705 -12.18 32.10 -21.48
N ASP A 706 -11.62 31.12 -20.77
CA ASP A 706 -10.79 30.04 -21.31
C ASP A 706 -11.60 28.73 -21.42
N PRO A 707 -11.74 28.12 -22.63
CA PRO A 707 -12.42 26.84 -22.82
C PRO A 707 -11.57 25.63 -22.45
N CYS A 708 -10.25 25.79 -22.29
CA CYS A 708 -9.31 24.69 -22.06
C CYS A 708 -9.64 23.83 -20.82
N PRO A 709 -10.14 24.36 -19.69
CA PRO A 709 -10.58 23.54 -18.56
C PRO A 709 -11.72 22.58 -18.94
N GLY A 710 -12.65 23.00 -19.80
CA GLY A 710 -13.72 22.13 -20.30
C GLY A 710 -13.19 20.99 -21.18
N PHE A 711 -12.22 21.30 -22.05
CA PHE A 711 -11.56 20.29 -22.90
C PHE A 711 -10.75 19.29 -22.07
N GLN A 712 -9.99 19.78 -21.08
CA GLN A 712 -9.21 18.93 -20.19
C GLN A 712 -10.12 18.01 -19.35
N GLY A 713 -11.25 18.51 -18.87
CA GLY A 713 -12.25 17.69 -18.18
C GLY A 713 -12.81 16.58 -19.05
N TYR A 714 -13.16 16.88 -20.30
CA TYR A 714 -13.65 15.87 -21.25
C TYR A 714 -12.57 14.84 -21.63
N ALA A 715 -11.33 15.28 -21.83
CA ALA A 715 -10.21 14.37 -22.07
C ALA A 715 -9.99 13.41 -20.90
N ALA A 716 -9.99 13.92 -19.66
CA ALA A 716 -9.86 13.09 -18.47
C ALA A 716 -10.99 12.07 -18.33
N ALA A 717 -12.24 12.49 -18.59
CA ALA A 717 -13.39 11.58 -18.63
C ALA A 717 -13.20 10.46 -19.64
N CYS A 718 -12.72 10.82 -20.82
CA CYS A 718 -12.49 9.90 -21.91
C CYS A 718 -11.52 8.80 -21.52
N GLN A 719 -10.37 9.18 -20.95
CA GLN A 719 -9.33 8.24 -20.51
C GLN A 719 -9.86 7.35 -19.38
N ALA A 720 -10.61 7.92 -18.44
CA ALA A 720 -11.23 7.16 -17.36
C ALA A 720 -12.24 6.11 -17.88
N ALA A 721 -13.01 6.45 -18.91
CA ALA A 721 -13.95 5.54 -19.58
C ALA A 721 -13.29 4.57 -20.57
N GLY A 722 -11.99 4.73 -20.86
CA GLY A 722 -11.27 3.92 -21.84
C GLY A 722 -11.51 4.31 -23.30
N GLY A 723 -12.02 5.51 -23.56
CA GLY A 723 -12.18 6.06 -24.90
C GLY A 723 -10.82 6.44 -25.53
N ALA A 724 -10.82 6.55 -26.87
CA ALA A 724 -9.61 6.86 -27.62
C ALA A 724 -9.49 8.37 -27.86
N LEU A 725 -8.43 8.98 -27.32
CA LEU A 725 -8.07 10.37 -27.56
C LEU A 725 -6.95 10.49 -28.58
N ARG A 726 -7.00 11.56 -29.38
CA ARG A 726 -5.89 12.00 -30.22
C ARG A 726 -5.24 13.24 -29.58
N GLU A 727 -4.14 13.70 -30.17
CA GLU A 727 -3.58 15.01 -29.85
C GLU A 727 -4.70 16.06 -30.01
N TRP A 728 -4.96 16.81 -28.94
CA TRP A 728 -6.01 17.83 -28.91
C TRP A 728 -5.49 19.21 -28.48
N ARG A 729 -4.34 19.30 -27.80
CA ARG A 729 -3.85 20.55 -27.20
C ARG A 729 -3.33 21.51 -28.25
N GLU A 730 -2.61 21.01 -29.25
CA GLU A 730 -2.19 21.82 -30.38
C GLU A 730 -3.40 22.19 -31.24
N ALA A 731 -4.29 21.22 -31.50
CA ALA A 731 -5.50 21.42 -32.31
C ALA A 731 -6.45 22.49 -31.73
N THR A 732 -6.56 22.60 -30.40
CA THR A 732 -7.46 23.57 -29.74
C THR A 732 -6.73 24.80 -29.19
N GLY A 733 -5.40 24.90 -29.32
CA GLY A 733 -4.62 26.00 -28.76
C GLY A 733 -4.56 26.02 -27.22
N CYS A 734 -4.52 24.85 -26.58
CA CYS A 734 -4.51 24.66 -25.13
C CYS A 734 -3.20 24.01 -24.63
N PRO A 735 -2.03 24.69 -24.79
CA PRO A 735 -0.73 24.10 -24.47
C PRO A 735 -0.60 23.76 -22.98
N LEU A 736 0.10 22.66 -22.69
CA LEU A 736 0.45 22.25 -21.34
C LEU A 736 1.96 22.40 -21.14
N THR A 737 2.36 23.24 -20.18
CA THR A 737 3.77 23.47 -19.87
C THR A 737 4.25 22.49 -18.80
N CYS A 738 5.36 21.82 -19.08
CA CYS A 738 5.99 20.87 -18.16
C CYS A 738 7.21 21.46 -17.47
N SER A 739 7.51 20.95 -16.27
CA SER A 739 8.70 21.33 -15.50
C SER A 739 9.99 20.96 -16.25
N PRO A 740 11.15 21.58 -15.92
CA PRO A 740 12.42 21.21 -16.55
C PRO A 740 12.70 19.71 -16.45
N LYS A 741 13.23 19.12 -17.53
CA LYS A 741 13.50 17.67 -17.66
C LYS A 741 12.24 16.79 -17.62
N SER A 742 11.07 17.36 -17.88
CA SER A 742 9.84 16.62 -18.16
C SER A 742 9.23 17.11 -19.47
N HIS A 743 8.41 16.29 -20.10
CA HIS A 743 7.74 16.58 -21.36
C HIS A 743 6.27 16.17 -21.29
N TYR A 744 5.45 16.79 -22.14
CA TYR A 744 4.03 16.47 -22.23
C TYR A 744 3.83 15.10 -22.88
N GLN A 745 2.90 14.32 -22.33
CA GLN A 745 2.46 13.06 -22.91
C GLN A 745 0.96 12.88 -22.73
N LEU A 746 0.26 12.55 -23.82
CA LEU A 746 -1.19 12.31 -23.81
C LEU A 746 -1.56 11.10 -22.93
N CYS A 747 -0.65 10.14 -22.80
CA CYS A 747 -0.78 8.91 -22.02
C CYS A 747 0.43 8.78 -21.10
N ALA A 748 0.52 9.64 -20.07
CA ALA A 748 1.61 9.64 -19.11
C ALA A 748 1.38 8.59 -18.00
N ARG A 749 2.45 7.89 -17.61
CA ARG A 749 2.47 6.89 -16.53
C ARG A 749 3.12 7.44 -15.25
N THR A 750 2.80 8.68 -14.89
CA THR A 750 3.45 9.46 -13.82
C THR A 750 3.58 8.75 -12.47
N CYS A 751 2.62 7.91 -12.11
CA CYS A 751 2.59 7.18 -10.84
C CYS A 751 3.72 6.14 -10.72
N GLU A 752 4.03 5.45 -11.82
CA GLU A 752 5.05 4.39 -11.90
C GLU A 752 6.48 4.98 -11.96
N HIS A 753 6.62 6.24 -12.39
CA HIS A 753 7.90 6.93 -12.58
C HIS A 753 8.20 7.96 -11.48
N THR A 754 7.99 7.56 -10.22
CA THR A 754 8.38 8.34 -9.03
C THR A 754 9.43 7.62 -8.20
N CYS A 755 10.25 8.38 -7.45
CA CYS A 755 11.21 7.79 -6.50
C CYS A 755 10.52 6.84 -5.48
N ALA A 756 9.31 7.19 -5.04
CA ALA A 756 8.53 6.33 -4.14
C ALA A 756 7.94 5.10 -4.84
N GLY A 757 7.45 5.24 -6.08
CA GLY A 757 6.80 4.18 -6.86
C GLY A 757 7.75 3.08 -7.33
N VAL A 758 9.05 3.34 -7.43
CA VAL A 758 10.07 2.31 -7.72
C VAL A 758 10.35 1.41 -6.50
N SER A 759 10.18 1.97 -5.30
CA SER A 759 10.53 1.32 -4.04
C SER A 759 9.37 0.50 -3.43
N ALA A 760 8.12 0.86 -3.72
CA ALA A 760 6.94 0.16 -3.24
C ALA A 760 5.83 0.17 -4.30
N PRO A 761 5.05 -0.92 -4.50
CA PRO A 761 3.97 -0.96 -5.50
C PRO A 761 2.95 0.16 -5.24
N PRO A 762 2.92 1.20 -6.09
CA PRO A 762 2.04 2.34 -5.89
C PRO A 762 0.56 1.99 -6.20
N PRO A 763 -0.43 2.71 -5.64
CA PRO A 763 -1.83 2.59 -6.03
C PRO A 763 -2.08 3.24 -7.41
N CYS A 764 -1.38 2.76 -8.44
CA CYS A 764 -1.54 3.28 -9.79
C CYS A 764 -2.82 2.76 -10.45
N SER A 765 -3.33 3.55 -11.38
CA SER A 765 -4.33 3.09 -12.34
C SER A 765 -3.65 2.24 -13.42
N GLU A 766 -4.29 1.16 -13.85
CA GLU A 766 -3.89 0.40 -15.05
C GLU A 766 -3.94 1.26 -16.33
N ARG A 767 -4.78 2.29 -16.32
CA ARG A 767 -4.90 3.29 -17.39
C ARG A 767 -3.92 4.44 -17.18
N CYS A 768 -3.33 4.93 -18.27
CA CYS A 768 -2.57 6.17 -18.28
C CYS A 768 -3.49 7.39 -18.42
N PHE A 769 -2.98 8.55 -18.01
CA PHE A 769 -3.68 9.82 -18.10
C PHE A 769 -2.76 10.89 -18.67
N GLU A 770 -3.33 11.90 -19.29
CA GLU A 770 -2.58 13.03 -19.83
C GLU A 770 -1.81 13.80 -18.74
N GLY A 771 -0.53 14.09 -18.97
CA GLY A 771 0.26 14.91 -18.05
C GLY A 771 1.72 15.08 -18.45
N CYS A 772 2.52 15.57 -17.48
CA CYS A 772 3.96 15.71 -17.64
C CYS A 772 4.69 14.47 -17.18
N GLN A 773 5.39 13.82 -18.10
CA GLN A 773 6.25 12.67 -17.85
C GLN A 773 7.70 13.15 -17.71
N CYS A 774 8.42 12.65 -16.70
CA CYS A 774 9.87 12.87 -16.65
C CYS A 774 10.54 12.35 -17.93
N ALA A 775 11.59 13.04 -18.36
CA ALA A 775 12.42 12.57 -19.47
C ALA A 775 13.05 11.22 -19.12
N GLU A 776 13.46 10.50 -20.15
CA GLU A 776 14.02 9.17 -20.05
C GLU A 776 15.15 9.07 -19.01
N GLY A 777 15.12 8.03 -18.17
CA GLY A 777 16.12 7.79 -17.12
C GLY A 777 15.95 8.62 -15.84
N LEU A 778 14.93 9.47 -15.74
CA LEU A 778 14.67 10.31 -14.57
C LEU A 778 13.40 9.90 -13.81
N LEU A 779 13.42 10.13 -12.51
CA LEU A 779 12.35 9.86 -11.56
C LEU A 779 11.82 11.15 -10.94
N PHE A 780 10.51 11.25 -10.74
CA PHE A 780 9.93 12.38 -10.02
C PHE A 780 10.11 12.20 -8.50
N ASP A 781 10.76 13.16 -7.85
CA ASP A 781 11.06 13.15 -6.40
C ASP A 781 9.99 13.85 -5.54
N GLY A 782 8.83 14.20 -6.10
CA GLY A 782 7.82 15.03 -5.43
C GLY A 782 7.91 16.52 -5.79
N ALA A 783 9.02 16.98 -6.37
CA ALA A 783 9.19 18.38 -6.80
C ALA A 783 9.77 18.51 -8.22
N ARG A 784 10.67 17.62 -8.64
CA ARG A 784 11.41 17.68 -9.91
C ARG A 784 11.83 16.29 -10.39
N CYS A 785 12.20 16.20 -11.66
CA CYS A 785 12.79 15.00 -12.24
C CYS A 785 14.29 14.90 -11.90
N VAL A 786 14.66 13.84 -11.20
CA VAL A 786 16.01 13.58 -10.69
C VAL A 786 16.52 12.20 -11.13
N LEU A 787 17.81 11.94 -11.01
CA LEU A 787 18.37 10.62 -11.29
C LEU A 787 18.02 9.65 -10.15
N PRO A 788 17.85 8.34 -10.41
CA PRO A 788 17.54 7.35 -9.37
C PRO A 788 18.48 7.38 -8.15
N GLY A 789 19.79 7.60 -8.34
CA GLY A 789 20.77 7.72 -7.24
C GLY A 789 20.57 8.93 -6.32
N THR A 790 19.74 9.88 -6.73
CA THR A 790 19.39 11.10 -5.97
C THR A 790 17.97 11.05 -5.39
N CYS A 791 17.33 9.88 -5.41
CA CYS A 791 16.07 9.67 -4.71
C CYS A 791 16.22 9.79 -3.19
N GLY A 792 15.13 10.19 -2.55
CA GLY A 792 15.01 10.37 -1.11
C GLY A 792 14.88 9.06 -0.33
N CYS A 793 14.18 9.11 0.80
CA CYS A 793 14.05 8.01 1.75
C CYS A 793 12.60 7.55 1.83
N LEU A 794 12.37 6.23 1.79
CA LEU A 794 11.07 5.64 2.10
C LEU A 794 11.06 5.14 3.56
N HIS A 795 10.08 5.58 4.35
CA HIS A 795 9.92 5.13 5.73
C HIS A 795 8.44 5.02 6.10
N GLN A 796 8.04 3.84 6.60
CA GLN A 796 6.66 3.52 6.97
C GLN A 796 5.64 3.81 5.84
N GLY A 797 6.02 3.55 4.58
CA GLY A 797 5.15 3.79 3.42
C GLY A 797 5.02 5.26 3.00
N ARG A 798 5.77 6.18 3.65
CA ARG A 798 5.87 7.59 3.26
C ARG A 798 7.23 7.90 2.67
N TYR A 799 7.24 8.66 1.59
CA TYR A 799 8.46 9.14 0.94
C TYR A 799 8.85 10.53 1.45
N PHE A 800 10.15 10.72 1.67
CA PHE A 800 10.78 11.96 2.14
C PHE A 800 11.91 12.35 1.21
N GLN A 801 12.02 13.62 0.84
CA GLN A 801 13.07 14.10 -0.04
C GLN A 801 14.44 14.12 0.67
N ILE A 802 15.54 14.08 -0.11
CA ILE A 802 16.88 14.20 0.46
C ILE A 802 17.00 15.52 1.26
N ALA A 803 17.62 15.43 2.44
CA ALA A 803 17.79 16.52 3.40
C ALA A 803 16.50 17.03 4.06
N GLU A 804 15.34 16.47 3.74
CA GLU A 804 14.10 16.74 4.47
C GLU A 804 14.27 16.31 5.94
N THR A 805 13.83 17.19 6.86
CA THR A 805 13.87 16.94 8.30
C THR A 805 12.46 16.95 8.87
N ILE A 806 12.10 15.87 9.53
CA ILE A 806 10.77 15.63 10.09
C ILE A 806 10.84 15.36 11.59
N LEU A 807 9.71 15.55 12.27
CA LEU A 807 9.50 15.10 13.64
C LEU A 807 8.59 13.88 13.65
N THR A 808 8.82 12.94 14.56
CA THR A 808 7.90 11.82 14.80
C THR A 808 6.53 12.32 15.30
N PRO A 809 5.45 11.52 15.20
CA PRO A 809 4.11 11.95 15.61
C PRO A 809 3.99 12.45 17.07
N ASP A 810 4.87 11.96 17.95
CA ASP A 810 5.00 12.34 19.36
C ASP A 810 6.11 13.38 19.62
N CYS A 811 6.81 13.83 18.57
CA CYS A 811 7.98 14.70 18.62
C CYS A 811 9.11 14.20 19.54
N SER A 812 9.23 12.88 19.73
CA SER A 812 10.33 12.27 20.50
C SER A 812 11.63 12.16 19.71
N GLN A 813 11.57 12.24 18.37
CA GLN A 813 12.73 12.19 17.51
C GLN A 813 12.63 13.22 16.37
N SER A 814 13.80 13.71 15.95
CA SER A 814 13.99 14.48 14.73
C SER A 814 14.79 13.64 13.74
N CYS A 815 14.23 13.41 12.55
CA CYS A 815 14.77 12.53 11.53
C CYS A 815 15.09 13.31 10.26
N THR A 816 16.31 13.13 9.74
CA THR A 816 16.72 13.75 8.46
C THR A 816 16.98 12.67 7.42
N CYS A 817 16.42 12.83 6.21
CA CYS A 817 16.69 11.93 5.10
C CYS A 817 18.09 12.18 4.51
N ARG A 818 18.90 11.12 4.39
CA ARG A 818 20.25 11.16 3.82
C ARG A 818 20.34 10.47 2.44
N GLY A 819 19.23 10.34 1.74
CA GLY A 819 19.14 9.61 0.47
C GLY A 819 19.24 8.09 0.69
N PRO A 820 20.12 7.36 -0.03
CA PRO A 820 20.25 5.90 0.11
C PRO A 820 20.59 5.43 1.54
N GLY A 821 21.11 6.32 2.39
CA GLY A 821 21.38 6.04 3.81
C GLY A 821 20.12 5.98 4.70
N GLY A 822 18.93 6.23 4.16
CA GLY A 822 17.67 6.24 4.90
C GLY A 822 17.48 7.45 5.82
N LEU A 823 16.47 7.36 6.70
CA LEU A 823 16.23 8.37 7.72
C LEU A 823 17.22 8.20 8.88
N GLN A 824 17.92 9.29 9.22
CA GLN A 824 18.76 9.36 10.40
C GLN A 824 18.05 10.15 11.50
N CYS A 825 17.57 9.44 12.52
CA CYS A 825 16.83 10.01 13.66
C CYS A 825 17.72 10.29 14.85
N ARG A 826 17.43 11.38 15.57
CA ARG A 826 18.04 11.75 16.85
C ARG A 826 16.95 12.07 17.87
N PRO A 827 17.17 11.79 19.17
CA PRO A 827 16.24 12.20 20.22
C PRO A 827 15.96 13.70 20.14
N PHE A 828 14.69 14.06 20.27
CA PHE A 828 14.21 15.42 20.23
C PHE A 828 13.11 15.58 21.28
N THR A 829 12.96 16.79 21.80
CA THR A 829 11.88 17.13 22.72
C THR A 829 11.47 18.56 22.43
N CYS A 830 10.17 18.82 22.40
CA CYS A 830 9.71 20.17 22.18
C CYS A 830 10.23 21.12 23.27
N PRO A 831 10.59 22.36 22.91
CA PRO A 831 10.95 23.37 23.89
C PRO A 831 9.84 23.57 24.93
N PHE A 832 10.21 24.03 26.13
CA PHE A 832 9.23 24.37 27.17
C PHE A 832 8.15 25.34 26.64
N GLY A 833 6.91 25.17 27.10
CA GLY A 833 5.76 25.95 26.63
C GLY A 833 5.28 25.58 25.23
N HIS A 834 5.81 24.51 24.62
CA HIS A 834 5.35 24.02 23.32
C HIS A 834 4.83 22.58 23.44
N THR A 835 3.85 22.26 22.60
CA THR A 835 3.35 20.89 22.40
C THR A 835 3.62 20.41 21.00
N CYS A 836 3.82 19.12 20.86
CA CYS A 836 3.83 18.48 19.56
C CYS A 836 2.46 18.60 18.91
N GLY A 837 2.41 19.11 17.68
CA GLY A 837 1.19 19.23 16.90
C GLY A 837 1.50 19.46 15.43
N LEU A 838 0.47 19.76 14.64
CA LEU A 838 0.60 20.09 13.23
C LEU A 838 0.53 21.61 13.02
N ARG A 839 1.51 22.16 12.31
CA ARG A 839 1.50 23.55 11.82
C ARG A 839 1.69 23.51 10.31
N ASP A 840 0.71 24.01 9.56
CA ASP A 840 0.72 24.05 8.08
C ASP A 840 0.98 22.67 7.43
N GLY A 841 0.46 21.60 8.04
CA GLY A 841 0.63 20.23 7.57
C GLY A 841 1.95 19.56 7.96
N THR A 842 2.81 20.23 8.73
CA THR A 842 4.08 19.64 9.20
C THR A 842 4.05 19.47 10.71
N ARG A 843 4.59 18.34 11.20
CA ARG A 843 4.79 18.13 12.64
C ARG A 843 5.77 19.17 13.16
N ALA A 844 5.32 19.94 14.15
CA ALA A 844 6.07 21.03 14.74
C ALA A 844 5.78 21.16 16.23
N CYS A 845 6.69 21.82 16.94
CA CYS A 845 6.42 22.28 18.29
C CYS A 845 5.62 23.58 18.21
N ILE A 846 4.37 23.53 18.65
CA ILE A 846 3.42 24.64 18.65
C ILE A 846 3.39 25.25 20.05
N ALA A 847 3.56 26.57 20.14
CA ALA A 847 3.49 27.27 21.42
C ALA A 847 2.09 27.14 22.04
N ARG A 848 2.01 26.85 23.34
CA ARG A 848 0.78 26.97 24.13
C ARG A 848 0.58 28.44 24.53
N PRO A 849 -0.67 28.94 24.60
CA PRO A 849 -0.99 30.18 25.32
C PRO A 849 -0.64 30.02 26.81
N GLY A 850 -0.25 31.12 27.48
CA GLY A 850 -0.03 31.10 28.93
C GLY A 850 -1.39 31.04 29.61
N HIS A 851 -1.60 30.08 30.51
CA HIS A 851 -2.89 29.90 31.20
C HIS A 851 -2.71 30.01 32.72
N CYS A 852 -3.38 31.00 33.31
CA CYS A 852 -3.49 31.19 34.76
C CYS A 852 -4.94 31.03 35.20
N ALA A 853 -5.17 30.52 36.41
CA ALA A 853 -6.52 30.44 36.95
C ALA A 853 -6.58 30.71 38.46
N LEU A 854 -7.68 31.29 38.92
CA LEU A 854 -8.12 31.28 40.30
C LEU A 854 -9.36 30.40 40.42
N SER A 855 -9.23 29.29 41.13
CA SER A 855 -10.32 28.35 41.40
C SER A 855 -11.44 28.97 42.26
N PRO A 856 -12.61 28.32 42.40
CA PRO A 856 -13.70 28.81 43.25
C PRO A 856 -13.30 28.96 44.72
N ALA A 857 -12.38 28.12 45.21
CA ALA A 857 -11.81 28.20 46.55
C ALA A 857 -10.61 29.17 46.64
N THR A 858 -10.57 30.16 45.75
CA THR A 858 -9.56 31.24 45.65
C THR A 858 -8.11 30.76 45.63
N ARG A 859 -7.87 29.52 45.20
CA ARG A 859 -6.53 28.98 44.97
C ARG A 859 -6.08 29.32 43.56
N PHE A 860 -4.90 29.92 43.41
CA PHE A 860 -4.36 30.30 42.11
C PHE A 860 -3.40 29.25 41.52
N ILE A 861 -3.29 29.21 40.19
CA ILE A 861 -2.24 28.55 39.43
C ILE A 861 -1.62 29.58 38.47
N THR A 862 -0.30 29.71 38.48
CA THR A 862 0.45 30.65 37.63
C THR A 862 0.50 30.19 36.18
N PHE A 863 0.96 31.07 35.28
CA PHE A 863 1.13 30.76 33.86
C PHE A 863 2.10 29.60 33.60
N ASP A 864 3.13 29.42 34.44
CA ASP A 864 4.11 28.32 34.34
C ASP A 864 3.78 27.12 35.23
N GLY A 865 2.62 27.14 35.91
CA GLY A 865 2.03 25.97 36.58
C GLY A 865 2.31 25.85 38.08
N VAL A 866 2.84 26.88 38.74
CA VAL A 866 2.97 26.92 40.20
C VAL A 866 1.59 27.08 40.82
N THR A 867 1.24 26.19 41.75
CA THR A 867 -0.03 26.26 42.49
C THR A 867 0.15 27.00 43.81
N GLY A 868 -0.69 28.00 44.04
CA GLY A 868 -0.65 28.88 45.20
C GLY A 868 -1.53 28.44 46.37
N ALA A 869 -1.58 29.29 47.40
CA ALA A 869 -2.47 29.16 48.54
C ALA A 869 -3.85 29.77 48.28
N THR A 870 -4.83 29.46 49.14
CA THR A 870 -6.15 30.12 49.16
C THR A 870 -5.99 31.58 49.58
N LEU A 871 -6.49 32.50 48.75
CA LEU A 871 -6.47 33.94 49.05
C LEU A 871 -7.47 34.28 50.14
N ALA A 872 -7.06 35.13 51.09
CA ALA A 872 -7.96 35.75 52.04
C ALA A 872 -8.79 36.86 51.37
N THR A 873 -9.83 37.37 52.03
CA THR A 873 -10.61 38.51 51.53
C THR A 873 -9.73 39.73 51.23
N GLY A 874 -9.96 40.39 50.11
CA GLY A 874 -9.21 41.55 49.64
C GLY A 874 -9.12 41.61 48.13
N ILE A 875 -8.45 42.66 47.64
CA ILE A 875 -8.28 42.92 46.20
C ILE A 875 -6.82 42.64 45.84
N TYR A 876 -6.62 41.83 44.80
CA TYR A 876 -5.30 41.35 44.40
C TYR A 876 -5.02 41.65 42.93
N VAL A 877 -3.75 41.94 42.62
CA VAL A 877 -3.27 42.01 41.24
C VAL A 877 -3.13 40.59 40.70
N VAL A 878 -4.09 40.17 39.88
CA VAL A 878 -4.11 38.83 39.27
C VAL A 878 -3.02 38.73 38.20
N ALA A 879 -3.07 39.64 37.24
CA ALA A 879 -2.08 39.74 36.16
C ALA A 879 -1.99 41.19 35.68
N SER A 880 -0.79 41.63 35.35
CA SER A 880 -0.53 42.96 34.79
C SER A 880 0.73 42.92 33.94
N VAL A 881 0.81 43.78 32.92
CA VAL A 881 2.08 44.08 32.25
C VAL A 881 2.91 44.97 33.18
N CYS A 882 4.13 44.57 33.51
CA CYS A 882 4.92 45.24 34.56
C CYS A 882 5.37 46.65 34.19
N ASP A 883 5.64 46.91 32.90
CA ASP A 883 5.97 48.27 32.44
C ASP A 883 4.68 49.02 32.07
N PRO A 884 4.25 50.02 32.85
CA PRO A 884 3.04 50.81 32.57
C PRO A 884 3.15 51.66 31.29
N ARG A 885 4.34 51.78 30.69
CA ARG A 885 4.56 52.50 29.43
C ARG A 885 4.33 51.61 28.20
N ASN A 886 4.12 50.31 28.38
CA ASN A 886 3.85 49.40 27.28
C ASN A 886 2.51 49.76 26.61
N PRO A 887 2.42 49.92 25.28
CA PRO A 887 1.16 50.21 24.58
C PRO A 887 0.08 49.15 24.80
N ALA A 888 0.48 47.90 25.08
CA ALA A 888 -0.40 46.78 25.41
C ALA A 888 -0.63 46.62 26.93
N TRP A 889 -0.30 47.65 27.73
CA TRP A 889 -0.42 47.56 29.18
C TRP A 889 -1.85 47.27 29.62
N PHE A 890 -1.97 46.40 30.62
CA PHE A 890 -3.21 46.22 31.37
C PHE A 890 -2.88 45.91 32.83
N ARG A 891 -3.85 46.10 33.71
CA ARG A 891 -3.81 45.65 35.11
C ARG A 891 -5.17 45.04 35.47
N LEU A 892 -5.17 43.74 35.73
CA LEU A 892 -6.34 42.97 36.13
C LEU A 892 -6.31 42.73 37.63
N LEU A 893 -7.34 43.22 38.34
CA LEU A 893 -7.55 42.99 39.75
C LEU A 893 -8.70 42.02 39.98
N GLY A 894 -8.55 41.14 40.96
CA GLY A 894 -9.60 40.27 41.46
C GLY A 894 -10.02 40.69 42.86
N ASP A 895 -11.30 41.00 43.04
CA ASP A 895 -11.92 41.28 44.33
C ASP A 895 -12.43 39.97 44.95
N VAL A 896 -11.79 39.55 46.04
CA VAL A 896 -12.14 38.36 46.81
C VAL A 896 -12.90 38.78 48.06
N SER A 897 -14.13 38.31 48.19
CA SER A 897 -15.01 38.57 49.34
C SER A 897 -15.69 37.29 49.80
N ASP A 898 -16.16 37.26 51.05
CA ASP A 898 -16.86 36.10 51.60
C ASP A 898 -18.26 35.96 50.99
N ILE A 899 -18.57 34.77 50.47
CA ILE A 899 -19.90 34.39 50.00
C ILE A 899 -20.34 33.18 50.83
N GLY A 900 -21.10 33.44 51.90
CA GLY A 900 -21.36 32.42 52.91
C GLY A 900 -20.10 32.14 53.73
N ASP A 901 -19.72 30.86 53.89
CA ASP A 901 -18.54 30.43 54.66
C ASP A 901 -17.27 30.24 53.79
N GLN A 902 -17.30 30.63 52.51
CA GLN A 902 -16.19 30.44 51.57
C GLN A 902 -15.83 31.77 50.89
N PRO A 903 -14.55 32.16 50.83
CA PRO A 903 -14.11 33.29 50.03
C PRO A 903 -14.26 32.96 48.55
N ALA A 904 -14.69 33.94 47.75
CA ALA A 904 -14.79 33.80 46.30
C ALA A 904 -14.55 35.13 45.58
N VAL A 905 -14.17 35.05 44.30
CA VAL A 905 -14.06 36.25 43.46
C VAL A 905 -15.47 36.80 43.19
N VAL A 906 -15.74 38.03 43.63
CA VAL A 906 -17.04 38.71 43.47
C VAL A 906 -17.04 39.73 42.33
N ALA A 907 -15.86 40.28 42.02
CA ALA A 907 -15.67 41.22 40.92
C ALA A 907 -14.28 41.11 40.31
N LEU A 908 -14.18 41.49 39.04
CA LEU A 908 -12.93 41.75 38.33
C LEU A 908 -12.88 43.21 37.91
N HIS A 909 -11.72 43.83 38.09
CA HIS A 909 -11.46 45.20 37.66
C HIS A 909 -10.31 45.20 36.66
N LEU A 910 -10.59 45.56 35.41
CA LEU A 910 -9.61 45.63 34.34
C LEU A 910 -9.30 47.09 34.02
N PHE A 911 -8.04 47.47 34.17
CA PHE A 911 -7.50 48.75 33.75
C PHE A 911 -6.72 48.58 32.45
N THR A 912 -6.97 49.48 31.50
CA THR A 912 -6.20 49.65 30.28
C THR A 912 -5.82 51.14 30.14
N PRO A 913 -4.98 51.54 29.16
CA PRO A 913 -4.59 52.94 28.99
C PRO A 913 -5.76 53.89 28.70
N HIS A 914 -6.90 53.35 28.25
CA HIS A 914 -8.06 54.14 27.79
C HIS A 914 -9.37 53.76 28.46
N SER A 915 -9.40 52.74 29.32
CA SER A 915 -10.65 52.23 29.90
C SER A 915 -10.45 51.58 31.26
N PHE A 916 -11.48 51.69 32.07
CA PHE A 916 -11.65 50.99 33.34
C PHE A 916 -12.93 50.17 33.29
N ILE A 917 -12.82 48.86 33.41
CA ILE A 917 -13.95 47.93 33.27
C ILE A 917 -14.11 47.18 34.59
N THR A 918 -15.32 47.16 35.12
CA THR A 918 -15.66 46.32 36.27
C THR A 918 -16.72 45.30 35.86
N VAL A 919 -16.44 44.02 36.14
CA VAL A 919 -17.36 42.91 35.88
C VAL A 919 -17.63 42.19 37.19
N ARG A 920 -18.90 42.06 37.57
CA ARG A 920 -19.29 41.37 38.80
C ARG A 920 -19.87 39.99 38.51
N ARG A 921 -19.80 39.11 39.51
CA ARG A 921 -20.35 37.75 39.46
C ARG A 921 -21.88 37.71 39.22
N ASP A 922 -22.60 38.77 39.58
CA ASP A 922 -24.03 38.95 39.30
C ASP A 922 -24.33 39.46 37.87
N ARG A 923 -23.32 39.45 36.99
CA ARG A 923 -23.39 39.84 35.57
C ARG A 923 -23.63 41.30 35.30
N LYS A 924 -23.43 42.16 36.30
CA LYS A 924 -23.42 43.61 36.08
C LYS A 924 -22.03 44.07 35.61
N VAL A 925 -22.03 44.96 34.63
CA VAL A 925 -20.82 45.54 34.03
C VAL A 925 -20.85 47.05 34.16
N TRP A 926 -19.70 47.64 34.53
CA TRP A 926 -19.47 49.08 34.53
C TRP A 926 -18.30 49.41 33.63
N LEU A 927 -18.49 50.39 32.77
CA LEU A 927 -17.43 50.97 31.95
C LEU A 927 -17.16 52.39 32.41
N ASN A 928 -15.92 52.67 32.82
CA ASN A 928 -15.48 53.97 33.34
C ASN A 928 -16.42 54.51 34.45
N GLY A 929 -16.93 53.60 35.30
CA GLY A 929 -17.87 53.92 36.37
C GLY A 929 -19.34 53.99 35.97
N VAL A 930 -19.68 53.85 34.68
CA VAL A 930 -21.06 53.90 34.17
C VAL A 930 -21.60 52.48 33.97
N PRO A 931 -22.76 52.12 34.58
CA PRO A 931 -23.42 50.84 34.30
C PRO A 931 -23.72 50.70 32.81
N SER A 932 -23.27 49.61 32.18
CA SER A 932 -23.39 49.39 30.73
C SER A 932 -24.07 48.06 30.41
N PRO A 933 -25.09 48.05 29.54
CA PRO A 933 -25.74 46.80 29.09
C PRO A 933 -24.81 46.00 28.16
N LEU A 934 -24.96 44.68 28.15
CA LEU A 934 -24.21 43.77 27.27
C LEU A 934 -25.02 43.40 26.01
N PRO A 935 -24.38 43.21 24.84
CA PRO A 935 -22.96 43.45 24.56
C PRO A 935 -22.64 44.95 24.46
N ALA A 936 -21.51 45.36 25.03
CA ALA A 936 -21.04 46.75 24.97
C ALA A 936 -19.87 46.87 23.98
N GLU A 937 -20.00 47.76 22.99
CA GLU A 937 -18.88 48.16 22.12
C GLU A 937 -18.02 49.20 22.83
N LEU A 938 -16.72 48.92 22.94
CA LEU A 938 -15.77 49.74 23.69
C LEU A 938 -14.80 50.48 22.76
N PRO A 939 -14.16 51.58 23.22
CA PRO A 939 -13.10 52.23 22.45
C PRO A 939 -11.93 51.26 22.23
N GLY A 940 -11.72 50.87 20.98
CA GLY A 940 -10.67 49.94 20.59
C GLY A 940 -11.14 48.46 20.50
N PRO A 941 -10.22 47.53 20.36
CA PRO A 941 -10.47 46.10 20.07
C PRO A 941 -10.88 45.26 21.30
N LEU A 942 -11.63 45.85 22.23
CA LEU A 942 -12.04 45.20 23.48
C LEU A 942 -13.52 44.81 23.40
N THR A 943 -13.83 43.53 23.60
CA THR A 943 -15.18 42.97 23.53
C THR A 943 -15.54 42.26 24.83
N ILE A 944 -16.76 42.52 25.31
CA ILE A 944 -17.33 41.81 26.47
C ILE A 944 -18.54 41.02 25.98
N THR A 945 -18.49 39.70 26.15
CA THR A 945 -19.54 38.78 25.73
C THR A 945 -20.06 37.98 26.93
N GLU A 946 -21.38 37.79 26.97
CA GLU A 946 -22.03 36.94 27.98
C GLU A 946 -22.35 35.58 27.34
N THR A 947 -21.97 34.50 28.02
CA THR A 947 -22.43 33.13 27.69
C THR A 947 -23.48 32.67 28.71
N ARG A 948 -24.01 31.45 28.56
CA ARG A 948 -24.98 30.89 29.54
C ARG A 948 -24.42 30.81 30.96
N THR A 949 -23.10 30.72 31.13
CA THR A 949 -22.44 30.39 32.40
C THR A 949 -21.27 31.29 32.79
N THR A 950 -20.74 32.11 31.88
CA THR A 950 -19.55 32.94 32.11
C THR A 950 -19.68 34.33 31.46
N LEU A 951 -18.95 35.30 32.02
CA LEU A 951 -18.66 36.59 31.39
C LEU A 951 -17.26 36.52 30.82
N ARG A 952 -17.13 36.86 29.54
CA ARG A 952 -15.89 36.76 28.77
C ARG A 952 -15.45 38.14 28.33
N ILE A 953 -14.24 38.52 28.70
CA ILE A 953 -13.57 39.75 28.27
C ILE A 953 -12.44 39.34 27.33
N SER A 954 -12.45 39.86 26.10
CA SER A 954 -11.37 39.68 25.13
C SER A 954 -10.85 41.02 24.65
N GLN A 955 -9.52 41.14 24.58
CA GLN A 955 -8.82 42.21 23.88
C GLN A 955 -8.14 41.61 22.61
N ILE A 956 -7.56 42.43 21.72
CA ILE A 956 -6.61 42.12 20.60
C ILE A 956 -6.01 40.68 20.68
N PRO A 957 -5.91 39.91 19.58
CA PRO A 957 -6.00 38.45 19.64
C PRO A 957 -5.07 37.78 20.64
N GLY A 958 -5.69 37.04 21.58
CA GLY A 958 -5.02 36.08 22.46
C GLY A 958 -5.02 36.43 23.95
N PHE A 959 -5.45 37.64 24.36
CA PHE A 959 -5.74 37.96 25.76
C PHE A 959 -7.21 37.68 26.08
N LEU A 960 -7.46 36.73 26.97
CA LEU A 960 -8.79 36.25 27.32
C LEU A 960 -8.94 36.17 28.84
N VAL A 961 -10.00 36.79 29.38
CA VAL A 961 -10.37 36.65 30.79
C VAL A 961 -11.79 36.14 30.89
N GLU A 962 -12.01 35.06 31.61
CA GLU A 962 -13.36 34.53 31.89
C GLU A 962 -13.65 34.55 33.39
N LEU A 963 -14.84 35.04 33.75
CA LEU A 963 -15.39 35.02 35.10
C LEU A 963 -16.66 34.17 35.12
N GLY A 964 -16.70 33.15 35.98
CA GLY A 964 -17.86 32.27 36.11
C GLY A 964 -17.95 31.56 37.46
N ALA A 965 -18.85 30.58 37.55
CA ALA A 965 -18.98 29.74 38.74
C ALA A 965 -17.70 28.93 39.06
N ALA A 966 -16.88 28.66 38.03
CA ALA A 966 -15.59 27.97 38.13
C ALA A 966 -14.42 28.87 38.58
N GLY A 967 -14.67 30.16 38.85
CA GLY A 967 -13.64 31.12 39.25
C GLY A 967 -13.23 32.06 38.11
N VAL A 968 -11.94 32.40 38.05
CA VAL A 968 -11.34 33.29 37.04
C VAL A 968 -10.30 32.52 36.24
N THR A 969 -10.36 32.61 34.92
CA THR A 969 -9.28 32.15 34.05
C THR A 969 -8.71 33.32 33.25
N VAL A 970 -7.39 33.32 33.07
CA VAL A 970 -6.65 34.31 32.30
C VAL A 970 -5.78 33.57 31.30
N GLU A 971 -6.00 33.79 30.02
CA GLU A 971 -5.12 33.35 28.95
C GLU A 971 -4.41 34.54 28.33
N VAL A 972 -3.11 34.39 28.10
CA VAL A 972 -2.25 35.44 27.51
C VAL A 972 -1.52 34.90 26.27
N PRO A 973 -1.29 35.76 25.26
CA PRO A 973 -0.56 35.37 24.07
C PRO A 973 0.95 35.30 24.36
N ARG A 974 1.73 34.67 23.47
CA ARG A 974 3.18 34.47 23.65
C ARG A 974 3.95 35.79 23.77
N GLU A 975 3.47 36.85 23.14
CA GLU A 975 4.11 38.17 23.13
C GLU A 975 4.15 38.78 24.54
N ALA A 976 3.34 38.26 25.46
CA ALA A 976 3.35 38.66 26.86
C ALA A 976 4.45 37.96 27.69
N ARG A 977 5.18 36.98 27.12
CA ARG A 977 6.22 36.20 27.84
C ARG A 977 7.25 37.12 28.49
N ALA A 978 7.53 36.92 29.78
CA ALA A 978 8.47 37.71 30.59
C ALA A 978 8.15 39.22 30.67
N THR A 979 6.93 39.63 30.35
CA THR A 979 6.45 41.02 30.50
C THR A 979 5.41 41.17 31.60
N LEU A 980 4.92 40.04 32.12
CA LEU A 980 3.83 40.00 33.08
C LEU A 980 4.34 39.93 34.52
N CYS A 981 3.49 40.34 35.44
CA CYS A 981 3.64 40.14 36.88
C CYS A 981 2.28 40.15 37.56
N GLY A 982 2.26 39.72 38.81
CA GLY A 982 1.06 39.53 39.61
C GLY A 982 1.03 38.13 40.21
N LEU A 983 -0.13 37.75 40.74
CA LEU A 983 -0.36 36.40 41.24
C LEU A 983 -0.14 35.30 40.20
N CYS A 984 -0.33 35.61 38.91
CA CYS A 984 -0.17 34.66 37.81
C CYS A 984 1.29 34.42 37.38
N GLY A 985 2.29 35.06 38.00
CA GLY A 985 3.70 34.92 37.61
C GLY A 985 4.07 35.76 36.38
N ASP A 986 5.27 35.51 35.83
CA ASP A 986 5.86 36.30 34.73
C ASP A 986 5.79 35.63 33.35
N TYR A 987 5.32 34.37 33.32
CA TYR A 987 5.15 33.58 32.10
C TYR A 987 6.45 33.52 31.30
N ASP A 988 7.57 33.20 31.93
CA ASP A 988 8.87 33.06 31.26
C ASP A 988 9.29 31.60 31.04
N GLY A 989 8.53 30.67 31.61
CA GLY A 989 8.73 29.23 31.54
C GLY A 989 9.53 28.64 32.70
N ALA A 990 9.84 29.43 33.72
CA ALA A 990 10.55 29.00 34.92
C ALA A 990 9.68 29.15 36.17
N THR A 991 9.27 28.02 36.73
CA THR A 991 8.49 27.98 37.99
C THR A 991 9.24 28.52 39.20
N SER A 992 10.57 28.66 39.12
CA SER A 992 11.43 29.12 40.21
C SER A 992 11.26 30.60 40.56
N ASN A 993 10.74 31.42 39.65
CA ASN A 993 10.60 32.87 39.79
C ASN A 993 9.17 33.37 39.71
N ASP A 994 8.20 32.45 39.53
CA ASP A 994 6.77 32.76 39.58
C ASP A 994 6.33 33.36 40.92
N LEU A 995 7.02 33.01 42.01
CA LEU A 995 6.76 33.55 43.35
C LEU A 995 7.56 34.82 43.63
N ARG A 996 7.56 35.77 42.68
CA ARG A 996 8.21 37.07 42.80
C ARG A 996 7.21 38.16 43.20
N GLY A 997 7.49 38.85 44.31
CA GLY A 997 6.73 39.99 44.79
C GLY A 997 6.92 41.27 43.94
N PRO A 998 6.11 42.32 44.16
CA PRO A 998 6.17 43.57 43.40
C PRO A 998 7.50 44.32 43.53
N ASP A 999 8.22 44.12 44.63
CA ASP A 999 9.55 44.69 44.91
C ASP A 999 10.70 43.87 44.29
N GLY A 1000 10.37 42.79 43.57
CA GLY A 1000 11.32 41.89 42.92
C GLY A 1000 11.85 40.79 43.84
N THR A 1001 11.42 40.69 45.09
CA THR A 1001 11.83 39.61 46.00
C THR A 1001 11.19 38.28 45.61
N VAL A 1002 11.97 37.18 45.62
CA VAL A 1002 11.45 35.82 45.35
C VAL A 1002 11.23 35.09 46.66
N THR A 1003 10.05 34.49 46.85
CA THR A 1003 9.68 33.73 48.06
C THR A 1003 9.34 32.28 47.72
N SER A 1004 9.48 31.36 48.68
CA SER A 1004 8.95 29.99 48.56
C SER A 1004 7.57 29.83 49.19
N ASP A 1005 7.07 30.86 49.88
CA ASP A 1005 5.75 30.86 50.51
C ASP A 1005 4.72 31.57 49.62
N ALA A 1006 3.84 30.78 49.00
CA ALA A 1006 2.77 31.28 48.15
C ALA A 1006 1.76 32.18 48.88
N ARG A 1007 1.61 32.05 50.21
CA ARG A 1007 0.76 32.95 51.01
C ARG A 1007 1.42 34.31 51.18
N ALA A 1008 2.72 34.34 51.46
CA ALA A 1008 3.49 35.59 51.53
C ALA A 1008 3.49 36.33 50.18
N LEU A 1009 3.62 35.61 49.06
CA LEU A 1009 3.46 36.18 47.73
C LEU A 1009 2.07 36.82 47.56
N ALA A 1010 1.02 36.07 47.90
CA ALA A 1010 -0.34 36.53 47.72
C ALA A 1010 -0.62 37.84 48.47
N GLU A 1011 -0.14 37.93 49.72
CA GLU A 1011 -0.24 39.14 50.52
C GLU A 1011 0.56 40.31 49.91
N ALA A 1012 1.72 40.06 49.33
CA ALA A 1012 2.53 41.08 48.67
C ALA A 1012 1.86 41.67 47.41
N TRP A 1013 1.03 40.88 46.72
CA TRP A 1013 0.28 41.32 45.52
C TRP A 1013 -1.13 41.84 45.83
N ARG A 1014 -1.46 42.15 47.08
CA ARG A 1014 -2.64 42.97 47.38
C ARG A 1014 -2.51 44.34 46.70
N ALA A 1015 -3.64 44.88 46.26
CA ALA A 1015 -3.75 46.20 45.66
C ALA A 1015 -4.42 47.17 46.65
N PRO A 1016 -3.69 47.71 47.66
CA PRO A 1016 -4.25 48.67 48.62
C PRO A 1016 -4.49 50.05 48.01
N ASP A 1017 -4.00 50.28 46.79
CA ASP A 1017 -4.18 51.51 46.01
C ASP A 1017 -5.52 51.55 45.24
N PHE A 1018 -6.28 50.45 45.29
CA PHE A 1018 -7.66 50.35 44.82
C PHE A 1018 -8.62 50.45 46.01
#